data_AF-A0A9P6BQ42-F1
#
_entry.id   AF-A0A9P6BQ42-F1
#
_cell.length_a   1.000
_cell.length_b   1.000
_cell.length_c   1.000
_cell.angle_alpha   90.00
_cell.angle_beta   90.00
_cell.angle_gamma   90.00
#
_symmetry.space_group_name_H-M   'P 1'
#
loop_
_entity.id
_entity.type
_entity.pdbx_description
1 polymer ?
#
loop_
_entity_poly.entity_id
_entity_poly.type
_entity_poly.pdbx_seq_one_letter_code
_entity_poly.pdbx_strand_id
1 'polypeptide(L)'
;MIRSLFSPSRGLSLSDVLELANEHLESARNATTPTKALLLCDGAKSAIKEAENIIANKKVDDQNPSNGIANAYHKLGKLLEALGQRSEAQKSHNKAKKWGFSHDPFPKAGSSSPNNLEDPRLAAFSVTPPVAMAVSRKVLDCNPPPFLQSPTKGVVPGRTKNKELVTDGDTAQDPGMIFGQDITPLATKFTLPGLGGCITSTSQLAYCLSLLNHSLTSKKGLDKSKREWLQAVENSVDEQERLQTLTTDIIRAFVRDELKSPDVVAETVGLAAVLEQHDFRKLLGVFVDGIEQSVLLEIHLLDGLAYLIKNAPQNNLDADDLVKMLELLGALLKGTHQQFTQHAYRLALTMSRVLDSMVDSQVESLQREQLHEPLSQYLEELQQSADPCLIYQAAYAYQALQYIPDDETILQATLRRTGKVMCGISGVVSAVKAIDVSGFIDRLQRIQEGLAGTVKAISMVNDVRQNVKELTESGQGLLKSLQESLSFSRRGAWYPALRGLDTLTQEGRLTEFEKLIREAPCRHDPAFQWGACQRLGDLASNVALDFNIRQNAISFLEEIYANDTQWGQHADIKQLILLILNNLAESSGAVASYAKNLLRNFESNGISEECAYYRTCLKSVQNSYTLIASLPPRHEPRLLNSIQNKTDIEIPLRQLKYERLRNRDNEVYISPRAKLHTSAKGSFDLTSKVQEFLSSNKKVFLLLGDSGAGKSTFNRALEIDLWNDYDKINGRIPLFIHLPAIDKPGQGLIDKQLQSFDFTENQIKEFKLLREFILICDGYDEIQQTRNLSKNLELFQEVVVAPFNKDQIQDYIDRYVVLKKSLWGSEDYQKALKLIPNLQDLATNPFLLKLSLEVLPRLLNTSSEFSEARITRVELYDEFVVQWVERGQIRLRDMELNPRDKKAFKMLSDSGFNQECIAYIKELAAAIYDNQGGDPVVEYSERRDQKT
;
A
#
# COMPACT_ATOMS: atom_id res chain seq x y z
N MET A 1 10.20 5.66 -42.29
CA MET A 1 8.80 5.33 -42.67
C MET A 1 7.89 5.02 -41.48
N ILE A 2 8.41 4.92 -40.24
CA ILE A 2 7.64 4.66 -39.01
C ILE A 2 7.42 5.99 -38.24
N ARG A 3 6.65 6.93 -38.80
CA ARG A 3 6.39 8.24 -38.16
C ARG A 3 4.98 8.80 -38.35
N SER A 4 4.03 8.05 -38.90
CA SER A 4 2.70 8.59 -39.22
C SER A 4 1.49 7.77 -38.76
N LEU A 5 1.61 6.90 -37.74
CA LEU A 5 0.49 6.03 -37.35
C LEU A 5 -0.09 6.23 -35.95
N PHE A 6 0.40 7.16 -35.12
CA PHE A 6 -0.16 7.35 -33.77
C PHE A 6 -0.58 8.80 -33.51
N SER A 7 -1.77 9.12 -33.98
CA SER A 7 -2.66 10.14 -33.40
C SER A 7 -3.84 9.41 -32.71
N PRO A 8 -4.38 9.94 -31.60
CA PRO A 8 -5.26 9.19 -30.69
C PRO A 8 -6.73 9.15 -31.16
N SER A 9 -6.99 8.69 -32.38
CA SER A 9 -8.35 8.59 -32.91
C SER A 9 -8.56 7.54 -34.02
N ARG A 10 -7.96 6.34 -33.91
CA ARG A 10 -8.37 5.17 -34.72
C ARG A 10 -8.23 3.87 -33.93
N GLY A 11 -9.31 3.09 -33.83
CA GLY A 11 -9.21 1.69 -33.41
C GLY A 11 -8.32 0.92 -34.40
N LEU A 12 -7.44 0.06 -33.89
CA LEU A 12 -6.52 -0.76 -34.69
C LEU A 12 -7.29 -1.56 -35.76
N SER A 13 -6.80 -1.56 -37.00
CA SER A 13 -7.41 -2.34 -38.07
C SER A 13 -6.99 -3.82 -37.97
N LEU A 14 -7.79 -4.72 -38.55
CA LEU A 14 -7.47 -6.16 -38.56
C LEU A 14 -6.12 -6.47 -39.21
N SER A 15 -5.70 -5.66 -40.19
CA SER A 15 -4.40 -5.80 -40.85
C SER A 15 -3.25 -5.49 -39.89
N ASP A 16 -3.37 -4.41 -39.12
CA ASP A 16 -2.33 -3.95 -38.17
C ASP A 16 -2.10 -4.99 -37.07
N VAL A 17 -3.18 -5.59 -36.56
CA VAL A 17 -3.12 -6.63 -35.51
C VAL A 17 -2.51 -7.93 -36.05
N LEU A 18 -2.79 -8.31 -37.28
CA LEU A 18 -2.20 -9.49 -37.92
C LEU A 18 -0.72 -9.28 -38.29
N GLU A 19 -0.32 -8.07 -38.64
CA GLU A 19 1.08 -7.71 -38.86
C GLU A 19 1.87 -7.81 -37.54
N LEU A 20 1.34 -7.24 -36.45
CA LEU A 20 1.91 -7.35 -35.11
C LEU A 20 2.04 -8.82 -34.65
N ALA A 21 1.03 -9.65 -34.90
CA ALA A 21 1.10 -11.08 -34.61
C ALA A 21 2.25 -11.76 -35.37
N ASN A 22 2.45 -11.43 -36.64
CA ASN A 22 3.55 -11.99 -37.44
C ASN A 22 4.92 -11.49 -36.98
N GLU A 23 5.06 -10.22 -36.58
CA GLU A 23 6.30 -9.68 -36.03
C GLU A 23 6.72 -10.41 -34.75
N HIS A 24 5.76 -10.68 -33.85
CA HIS A 24 6.01 -11.49 -32.66
C HIS A 24 6.43 -12.93 -33.01
N LEU A 25 5.81 -13.55 -34.01
CA LEU A 25 6.16 -14.91 -34.46
C LEU A 25 7.56 -14.97 -35.10
N GLU A 26 7.92 -14.01 -35.95
CA GLU A 26 9.27 -13.95 -36.54
C GLU A 26 10.32 -13.62 -35.48
N SER A 27 10.00 -12.75 -34.51
CA SER A 27 10.87 -12.47 -33.37
C SER A 27 11.05 -13.70 -32.47
N ALA A 28 9.98 -14.48 -32.26
CA ALA A 28 10.04 -15.73 -31.49
C ALA A 28 10.92 -16.77 -32.19
N ARG A 29 10.83 -16.87 -33.52
CA ARG A 29 11.66 -17.76 -34.33
C ARG A 29 13.15 -17.42 -34.24
N ASN A 30 13.48 -16.14 -34.16
CA ASN A 30 14.85 -15.64 -34.08
C ASN A 30 15.37 -15.48 -32.64
N ALA A 31 14.60 -15.91 -31.64
CA ALA A 31 14.98 -15.77 -30.24
C ALA A 31 16.13 -16.72 -29.88
N THR A 32 17.09 -16.22 -29.10
CA THR A 32 18.29 -16.95 -28.68
C THR A 32 18.06 -17.87 -27.48
N THR A 33 16.91 -17.80 -26.81
CA THR A 33 16.56 -18.64 -25.65
C THR A 33 15.10 -19.13 -25.73
N PRO A 34 14.79 -20.35 -25.24
CA PRO A 34 13.42 -20.90 -25.25
C PRO A 34 12.43 -20.03 -24.48
N THR A 35 12.85 -19.46 -23.34
CA THR A 35 12.01 -18.60 -22.50
C THR A 35 11.59 -17.32 -23.24
N LYS A 36 12.51 -16.72 -23.99
CA LYS A 36 12.22 -15.54 -24.83
C LYS A 36 11.31 -15.90 -26.00
N ALA A 37 11.52 -17.05 -26.62
CA ALA A 37 10.67 -17.55 -27.69
C ALA A 37 9.22 -17.79 -27.20
N LEU A 38 9.05 -18.35 -25.99
CA LEU A 38 7.73 -18.59 -25.38
C LEU A 38 7.00 -17.28 -25.07
N LEU A 39 7.67 -16.29 -24.49
CA LEU A 39 7.05 -14.99 -24.18
C LEU A 39 6.60 -14.24 -25.44
N LEU A 40 7.37 -14.34 -26.53
CA LEU A 40 6.99 -13.79 -27.83
C LEU A 40 5.84 -14.59 -28.48
N CYS A 41 5.75 -15.90 -28.23
CA CYS A 41 4.58 -16.72 -28.62
C CYS A 41 3.31 -16.29 -27.88
N ASP A 42 3.40 -15.89 -26.61
CA ASP A 42 2.25 -15.38 -25.84
C ASP A 42 1.78 -13.99 -26.34
N GLY A 43 2.73 -13.13 -26.71
CA GLY A 43 2.44 -11.86 -27.40
C GLY A 43 1.72 -12.08 -28.74
N ALA A 44 2.22 -13.01 -29.57
CA ALA A 44 1.56 -13.41 -30.80
C ALA A 44 0.14 -13.97 -30.55
N LYS A 45 -0.03 -14.83 -29.54
CA LYS A 45 -1.32 -15.43 -29.18
C LYS A 45 -2.35 -14.37 -28.77
N SER A 46 -1.91 -13.32 -28.09
CA SER A 46 -2.76 -12.20 -27.67
C SER A 46 -3.22 -11.36 -28.87
N ALA A 47 -2.30 -11.01 -29.78
CA ALA A 47 -2.62 -10.30 -31.01
C ALA A 47 -3.56 -11.11 -31.91
N ILE A 48 -3.33 -12.42 -32.07
CA ILE A 48 -4.23 -13.28 -32.86
C ILE A 48 -5.64 -13.31 -32.24
N LYS A 49 -5.77 -13.35 -30.91
CA LYS A 49 -7.08 -13.34 -30.23
C LYS A 49 -7.81 -12.00 -30.40
N GLU A 50 -7.07 -10.89 -30.45
CA GLU A 50 -7.64 -9.59 -30.76
C GLU A 50 -8.14 -9.52 -32.21
N ALA A 51 -7.40 -10.12 -33.16
CA ALA A 51 -7.86 -10.27 -34.54
C ALA A 51 -9.15 -11.12 -34.63
N GLU A 52 -9.28 -12.19 -33.83
CA GLU A 52 -10.53 -12.98 -33.74
C GLU A 52 -11.71 -12.11 -33.27
N ASN A 53 -11.51 -11.27 -32.25
CA ASN A 53 -12.55 -10.40 -31.71
C ASN A 53 -12.99 -9.32 -32.71
N ILE A 54 -12.04 -8.76 -33.48
CA ILE A 54 -12.35 -7.76 -34.52
C ILE A 54 -13.23 -8.37 -35.62
N ILE A 55 -13.01 -9.63 -35.99
CA ILE A 55 -13.86 -10.36 -36.95
C ILE A 55 -15.22 -10.71 -36.33
N ALA A 56 -15.27 -11.17 -35.07
CA ALA A 56 -16.52 -11.51 -34.41
C ALA A 56 -17.49 -10.31 -34.31
N ASN A 57 -16.96 -9.09 -34.23
CA ASN A 57 -17.72 -7.83 -34.15
C ASN A 57 -18.08 -7.22 -35.52
N LYS A 58 -17.57 -7.77 -36.63
CA LYS A 58 -17.86 -7.30 -37.99
C LYS A 58 -18.49 -8.45 -38.78
N LYS A 59 -19.80 -8.39 -39.07
CA LYS A 59 -20.43 -9.23 -40.11
C LYS A 59 -19.82 -8.88 -41.47
N VAL A 60 -18.69 -9.48 -41.81
CA VAL A 60 -17.99 -9.27 -43.07
C VAL A 60 -17.86 -10.62 -43.76
N ASP A 61 -18.52 -10.70 -44.90
CA ASP A 61 -18.66 -11.87 -45.77
C ASP A 61 -17.49 -11.91 -46.77
N ASP A 62 -16.26 -11.77 -46.27
CA ASP A 62 -15.04 -11.73 -47.07
C ASP A 62 -14.13 -12.88 -46.65
N GLN A 63 -13.73 -13.74 -47.58
CA GLN A 63 -12.99 -14.99 -47.30
C GLN A 63 -11.49 -14.78 -47.00
N ASN A 64 -10.98 -13.56 -47.17
CA ASN A 64 -9.55 -13.24 -47.08
C ASN A 64 -8.96 -13.07 -45.65
N PRO A 65 -9.67 -12.48 -44.65
CA PRO A 65 -9.13 -12.27 -43.30
C PRO A 65 -9.02 -13.56 -42.45
N SER A 66 -9.85 -14.57 -42.69
CA SER A 66 -9.77 -15.86 -41.99
C SER A 66 -8.46 -16.61 -42.29
N ASN A 67 -7.90 -16.45 -43.49
CA ASN A 67 -6.63 -17.05 -43.88
C ASN A 67 -5.43 -16.45 -43.13
N GLY A 68 -5.46 -15.16 -42.80
CA GLY A 68 -4.40 -14.49 -42.02
C GLY A 68 -4.32 -15.04 -40.60
N ILE A 69 -5.47 -15.21 -39.95
CA ILE A 69 -5.60 -15.82 -38.61
C ILE A 69 -5.20 -17.30 -38.65
N ALA A 70 -5.68 -18.05 -39.65
CA ALA A 70 -5.34 -19.46 -39.82
C ALA A 70 -3.82 -19.68 -39.96
N ASN A 71 -3.15 -18.84 -40.77
CA ASN A 71 -1.70 -18.88 -40.96
C ASN A 71 -0.94 -18.51 -39.68
N ALA A 72 -1.39 -17.50 -38.94
CA ALA A 72 -0.76 -17.08 -37.69
C ALA A 72 -0.84 -18.18 -36.62
N TYR A 73 -1.99 -18.84 -36.46
CA TYR A 73 -2.12 -20.00 -35.57
C TYR A 73 -1.28 -21.20 -36.02
N HIS A 74 -1.14 -21.43 -37.32
CA HIS A 74 -0.28 -22.51 -37.83
C HIS A 74 1.20 -22.25 -37.52
N LYS A 75 1.69 -21.03 -37.76
CA LYS A 75 3.06 -20.61 -37.42
C LYS A 75 3.33 -20.70 -35.91
N LEU A 76 2.38 -20.23 -35.09
CA LEU A 76 2.42 -20.34 -33.63
C LEU A 76 2.51 -21.80 -33.17
N GLY A 77 1.71 -22.69 -33.77
CA GLY A 77 1.73 -24.12 -33.46
C GLY A 77 3.09 -24.76 -33.72
N LYS A 78 3.70 -24.48 -34.87
CA LYS A 78 5.04 -24.97 -35.23
C LYS A 78 6.13 -24.49 -34.27
N LEU A 79 6.08 -23.22 -33.86
CA LEU A 79 7.03 -22.67 -32.89
C LEU A 79 6.87 -23.30 -31.51
N LEU A 80 5.62 -23.48 -31.04
CA LEU A 80 5.34 -24.14 -29.77
C LEU A 80 5.77 -25.62 -29.78
N GLU A 81 5.64 -26.30 -30.90
CA GLU A 81 6.11 -27.68 -31.07
C GLU A 81 7.64 -27.77 -30.99
N ALA A 82 8.36 -26.86 -31.66
CA ALA A 82 9.82 -26.74 -31.58
C ALA A 82 10.31 -26.39 -30.16
N LEU A 83 9.48 -25.73 -29.34
CA LEU A 83 9.76 -25.37 -27.96
C LEU A 83 9.31 -26.43 -26.94
N GLY A 84 8.83 -27.60 -27.38
CA GLY A 84 8.41 -28.70 -26.52
C GLY A 84 7.02 -28.53 -25.87
N GLN A 85 6.27 -27.48 -26.22
CA GLN A 85 4.92 -27.19 -25.71
C GLN A 85 3.84 -27.95 -26.48
N ARG A 86 3.88 -29.30 -26.42
CA ARG A 86 3.03 -30.18 -27.25
C ARG A 86 1.52 -29.92 -27.11
N SER A 87 1.03 -29.67 -25.88
CA SER A 87 -0.40 -29.43 -25.63
C SER A 87 -0.88 -28.11 -26.26
N GLU A 88 -0.10 -27.03 -26.11
CA GLU A 88 -0.45 -25.72 -26.67
C GLU A 88 -0.24 -25.67 -28.19
N ALA A 89 0.77 -26.35 -28.72
CA ALA A 89 0.96 -26.54 -30.16
C ALA A 89 -0.27 -27.22 -30.78
N GLN A 90 -0.77 -28.30 -30.17
CA GLN A 90 -1.97 -29.00 -30.64
C GLN A 90 -3.22 -28.10 -30.62
N LYS A 91 -3.42 -27.31 -29.55
CA LYS A 91 -4.52 -26.33 -29.48
C LYS A 91 -4.41 -25.29 -30.60
N SER A 92 -3.20 -24.78 -30.86
CA SER A 92 -2.95 -23.81 -31.92
C SER A 92 -3.23 -24.39 -33.31
N HIS A 93 -2.80 -25.63 -33.60
CA HIS A 93 -3.09 -26.31 -34.85
C HIS A 93 -4.59 -26.60 -35.04
N ASN A 94 -5.30 -26.98 -33.96
CA ASN A 94 -6.75 -27.17 -34.01
C ASN A 94 -7.47 -25.85 -34.32
N LYS A 95 -7.00 -24.73 -33.75
CA LYS A 95 -7.51 -23.39 -34.09
C LYS A 95 -7.21 -23.00 -35.53
N ALA A 96 -6.00 -23.26 -36.04
CA ALA A 96 -5.67 -23.02 -37.45
C ALA A 96 -6.61 -23.75 -38.40
N LYS A 97 -6.92 -25.03 -38.12
CA LYS A 97 -7.91 -25.82 -38.89
C LYS A 97 -9.33 -25.23 -38.81
N LYS A 98 -9.75 -24.80 -37.61
CA LYS A 98 -11.06 -24.15 -37.41
C LYS A 98 -11.21 -22.88 -38.26
N TRP A 99 -10.12 -22.16 -38.49
CA TRP A 99 -10.07 -20.95 -39.31
C TRP A 99 -9.83 -21.22 -40.82
N GLY A 100 -9.90 -22.48 -41.28
CA GLY A 100 -9.89 -22.83 -42.71
C GLY A 100 -8.54 -23.27 -43.28
N PHE A 101 -7.54 -23.57 -42.44
CA PHE A 101 -6.23 -24.06 -42.91
C PHE A 101 -6.36 -25.47 -43.55
N SER A 102 -6.39 -25.56 -44.88
CA SER A 102 -6.37 -26.82 -45.64
C SER A 102 -4.94 -27.31 -45.90
N HIS A 103 -4.60 -28.48 -45.38
CA HIS A 103 -3.26 -29.08 -45.39
C HIS A 103 -3.00 -29.91 -46.66
N ASP A 104 -1.72 -30.19 -46.96
CA ASP A 104 -1.30 -31.54 -47.41
C ASP A 104 0.20 -31.80 -47.11
N PRO A 105 0.71 -33.05 -47.06
CA PRO A 105 0.51 -33.99 -45.96
C PRO A 105 1.82 -34.49 -45.32
N PHE A 106 1.76 -34.91 -44.04
CA PHE A 106 2.79 -35.74 -43.41
C PHE A 106 2.85 -37.14 -44.06
N PRO A 107 4.02 -37.73 -44.33
CA PRO A 107 4.13 -39.17 -44.52
C PRO A 107 4.01 -39.89 -43.16
N LYS A 108 3.26 -40.99 -43.18
CA LYS A 108 2.98 -41.88 -42.05
C LYS A 108 4.23 -42.58 -41.50
N ALA A 109 4.10 -43.02 -40.24
CA ALA A 109 5.02 -43.91 -39.55
C ALA A 109 5.44 -45.13 -40.41
N GLY A 110 6.76 -45.31 -40.54
CA GLY A 110 7.40 -46.45 -41.17
C GLY A 110 8.84 -46.57 -40.66
N SER A 111 9.20 -47.75 -40.19
CA SER A 111 10.49 -48.14 -39.62
C SER A 111 11.64 -48.10 -40.63
N SER A 112 12.70 -47.31 -40.35
CA SER A 112 14.11 -47.62 -40.68
C SER A 112 15.06 -46.50 -40.19
N SER A 113 16.20 -46.92 -39.66
CA SER A 113 17.32 -46.15 -39.08
C SER A 113 18.01 -45.13 -40.02
N PRO A 114 18.93 -44.28 -39.51
CA PRO A 114 19.09 -42.86 -39.89
C PRO A 114 20.15 -42.62 -40.96
N ASN A 115 20.09 -41.46 -41.64
CA ASN A 115 21.26 -40.63 -42.01
C ASN A 115 20.87 -39.34 -42.76
N ASN A 116 21.40 -38.23 -42.23
CA ASN A 116 21.90 -37.02 -42.92
C ASN A 116 20.92 -36.09 -43.67
N LEU A 117 20.54 -35.00 -42.99
CA LEU A 117 20.75 -33.61 -43.45
C LEU A 117 20.47 -32.67 -42.26
N GLU A 118 21.54 -32.27 -41.58
CA GLU A 118 21.54 -31.36 -40.43
C GLU A 118 21.31 -29.90 -40.85
N ASP A 119 20.41 -29.21 -40.15
CA ASP A 119 20.46 -27.74 -39.99
C ASP A 119 21.00 -27.46 -38.56
N PRO A 120 22.17 -26.82 -38.37
CA PRO A 120 22.93 -26.88 -37.12
C PRO A 120 22.35 -26.09 -35.93
N ARG A 121 21.16 -25.48 -36.02
CA ARG A 121 20.65 -24.53 -35.01
C ARG A 121 19.41 -24.98 -34.23
N LEU A 122 18.89 -26.18 -34.47
CA LEU A 122 17.73 -26.74 -33.77
C LEU A 122 18.05 -27.94 -32.84
N ALA A 123 19.31 -28.34 -32.72
CA ALA A 123 19.73 -29.54 -32.00
C ALA A 123 20.12 -29.33 -30.51
N ALA A 124 19.80 -28.18 -29.90
CA ALA A 124 20.25 -27.86 -28.53
C ALA A 124 19.31 -28.34 -27.40
N PHE A 125 18.17 -28.94 -27.71
CA PHE A 125 17.18 -29.34 -26.69
C PHE A 125 16.69 -30.78 -26.86
N SER A 126 17.59 -31.76 -26.70
CA SER A 126 17.20 -33.16 -26.46
C SER A 126 17.62 -33.59 -25.06
N VAL A 127 16.66 -33.88 -24.19
CA VAL A 127 16.88 -34.42 -22.84
C VAL A 127 16.53 -35.91 -22.85
N THR A 128 17.49 -36.78 -22.52
CA THR A 128 17.30 -38.20 -22.24
C THR A 128 16.74 -38.41 -20.83
N PRO A 129 15.89 -39.42 -20.57
CA PRO A 129 15.39 -39.71 -19.23
C PRO A 129 16.33 -40.69 -18.49
N PRO A 130 16.60 -40.51 -17.18
CA PRO A 130 17.19 -41.57 -16.40
C PRO A 130 16.13 -42.53 -15.84
N VAL A 131 16.53 -43.80 -15.91
CA VAL A 131 15.90 -45.03 -15.45
C VAL A 131 15.67 -45.05 -13.94
N ALA A 132 14.56 -45.67 -13.53
CA ALA A 132 14.19 -45.99 -12.16
C ALA A 132 15.12 -47.02 -11.50
N MET A 133 15.40 -46.89 -10.20
CA MET A 133 15.90 -47.98 -9.35
C MET A 133 15.40 -47.86 -7.89
N ALA A 134 14.70 -48.92 -7.51
CA ALA A 134 14.31 -49.49 -6.21
C ALA A 134 14.90 -48.99 -4.87
N VAL A 135 13.96 -48.85 -3.93
CA VAL A 135 13.93 -49.18 -2.49
C VAL A 135 15.19 -49.81 -1.85
N SER A 136 15.62 -49.23 -0.73
CA SER A 136 16.16 -50.00 0.41
C SER A 136 15.94 -49.28 1.75
N ARG A 137 15.24 -49.95 2.67
CA ARG A 137 15.07 -49.58 4.09
C ARG A 137 16.41 -49.72 4.82
N LYS A 138 16.78 -48.73 5.65
CA LYS A 138 17.52 -48.99 6.89
C LYS A 138 17.26 -47.91 7.95
N VAL A 139 16.91 -48.42 9.12
CA VAL A 139 16.68 -47.77 10.41
C VAL A 139 17.97 -47.11 10.91
N LEU A 140 17.88 -45.94 11.54
CA LEU A 140 18.84 -45.51 12.57
C LEU A 140 18.23 -44.44 13.49
N ASP A 141 18.33 -44.76 14.77
CA ASP A 141 17.95 -44.00 15.96
C ASP A 141 18.64 -42.63 16.06
N CYS A 142 17.97 -41.67 16.72
CA CYS A 142 18.63 -40.50 17.31
C CYS A 142 18.05 -40.23 18.71
N ASN A 143 18.89 -40.47 19.72
CA ASN A 143 18.72 -40.11 21.13
C ASN A 143 18.91 -38.59 21.37
N PRO A 144 18.36 -38.04 22.47
CA PRO A 144 18.49 -36.62 22.85
C PRO A 144 19.78 -36.31 23.65
N PRO A 145 20.29 -35.07 23.63
CA PRO A 145 21.40 -34.64 24.48
C PRO A 145 20.93 -34.07 25.86
N PRO A 146 21.84 -33.93 26.84
CA PRO A 146 21.62 -34.47 28.18
C PRO A 146 21.37 -33.45 29.31
N PHE A 147 20.81 -33.99 30.40
CA PHE A 147 20.72 -33.40 31.73
C PHE A 147 22.10 -33.12 32.35
N LEU A 148 22.23 -31.97 33.04
CA LEU A 148 23.20 -31.75 34.11
C LEU A 148 22.45 -31.32 35.38
N GLN A 149 22.69 -32.05 36.47
CA GLN A 149 22.10 -31.87 37.79
C GLN A 149 22.98 -31.04 38.74
N SER A 150 22.29 -30.23 39.55
CA SER A 150 22.53 -29.91 40.99
C SER A 150 23.62 -28.86 41.36
N PRO A 151 23.60 -28.25 42.57
CA PRO A 151 22.71 -28.53 43.71
C PRO A 151 22.08 -27.31 44.43
N THR A 152 21.06 -27.64 45.22
CA THR A 152 20.31 -26.83 46.19
C THR A 152 21.15 -26.33 47.37
N LYS A 153 20.98 -25.06 47.76
CA LYS A 153 20.99 -24.59 49.17
C LYS A 153 20.00 -23.44 49.33
N GLY A 154 19.08 -23.58 50.28
CA GLY A 154 18.04 -22.59 50.57
C GLY A 154 18.50 -21.47 51.52
N VAL A 155 17.84 -20.31 51.41
CA VAL A 155 17.74 -19.29 52.47
C VAL A 155 16.37 -18.56 52.32
N VAL A 156 15.74 -18.35 53.48
CA VAL A 156 14.43 -17.74 53.80
C VAL A 156 14.37 -16.22 53.48
N PRO A 157 13.18 -15.59 53.27
CA PRO A 157 13.08 -14.27 52.66
C PRO A 157 13.23 -13.11 53.67
N GLY A 158 14.01 -12.10 53.28
CA GLY A 158 14.20 -10.85 54.01
C GLY A 158 13.41 -9.68 53.39
N ARG A 159 12.48 -9.12 54.17
CA ARG A 159 11.91 -7.78 54.05
C ARG A 159 13.01 -6.73 53.78
N THR A 160 12.82 -5.82 52.84
CA THR A 160 13.07 -4.37 53.08
C THR A 160 12.46 -3.48 52.00
N LYS A 161 11.93 -2.36 52.50
CA LYS A 161 11.26 -1.25 51.83
C LYS A 161 12.22 -0.47 50.91
N ASN A 162 11.67 0.18 49.89
CA ASN A 162 11.97 1.56 49.46
C ASN A 162 11.10 1.87 48.22
N LYS A 163 10.60 3.07 47.95
CA LYS A 163 10.27 4.30 48.68
C LYS A 163 9.60 5.14 47.59
N GLU A 164 8.44 5.71 47.87
CA GLU A 164 7.68 6.53 46.93
C GLU A 164 8.52 7.66 46.34
N LEU A 165 8.38 7.88 45.03
CA LEU A 165 8.53 9.21 44.42
C LEU A 165 7.20 9.52 43.74
N VAL A 166 6.46 10.43 44.36
CA VAL A 166 5.25 11.06 43.82
C VAL A 166 5.69 12.08 42.77
N THR A 167 5.13 12.00 41.57
CA THR A 167 4.96 13.14 40.68
C THR A 167 3.51 13.15 40.23
N ASP A 168 2.83 14.24 40.60
CA ASP A 168 1.41 14.50 40.38
C ASP A 168 0.97 14.37 38.92
N GLY A 169 -0.25 13.86 38.74
CA GLY A 169 -1.04 14.06 37.53
C GLY A 169 -1.65 12.82 36.90
N ASP A 170 -2.29 11.93 37.66
CA ASP A 170 -3.18 10.91 37.08
C ASP A 170 -4.51 10.85 37.83
N THR A 171 -5.58 11.01 37.08
CA THR A 171 -6.97 10.73 37.49
C THR A 171 -7.04 9.32 38.07
N ALA A 172 -7.59 9.22 39.28
CA ALA A 172 -7.77 7.96 40.01
C ALA A 172 -8.43 6.89 39.11
N GLN A 173 -7.67 5.85 38.76
CA GLN A 173 -8.22 4.63 38.17
C GLN A 173 -9.03 3.90 39.25
N ASP A 174 -10.26 3.53 38.92
CA ASP A 174 -11.13 2.71 39.76
C ASP A 174 -10.53 1.29 39.84
N PRO A 175 -10.18 0.76 41.03
CA PRO A 175 -9.39 -0.47 41.19
C PRO A 175 -10.03 -1.79 40.71
N GLY A 176 -11.16 -1.72 40.01
CA GLY A 176 -11.87 -2.86 39.42
C GLY A 176 -11.98 -2.87 37.88
N MET A 177 -11.41 -1.89 37.16
CA MET A 177 -11.46 -1.85 35.70
C MET A 177 -10.28 -2.60 35.05
N ILE A 178 -10.58 -3.47 34.09
CA ILE A 178 -9.60 -4.27 33.34
C ILE A 178 -9.05 -3.45 32.15
N PHE A 179 -9.90 -2.70 31.45
CA PHE A 179 -9.53 -1.78 30.38
C PHE A 179 -9.24 -0.40 30.95
N GLY A 180 -7.97 -0.12 31.23
CA GLY A 180 -7.51 1.15 31.81
C GLY A 180 -7.09 2.23 30.79
N GLN A 181 -7.15 1.97 29.49
CA GLN A 181 -6.74 2.90 28.42
C GLN A 181 -7.63 2.76 27.18
N ASP A 182 -8.06 3.90 26.63
CA ASP A 182 -8.78 3.96 25.35
C ASP A 182 -7.81 3.89 24.16
N ILE A 183 -8.26 3.27 23.07
CA ILE A 183 -7.54 3.18 21.81
C ILE A 183 -7.74 4.48 21.03
N THR A 184 -6.67 5.11 20.58
CA THR A 184 -6.80 6.07 19.47
C THR A 184 -7.12 5.27 18.21
N PRO A 185 -8.19 5.57 17.43
CA PRO A 185 -8.61 4.79 16.25
C PRO A 185 -7.51 4.51 15.21
N LEU A 186 -6.37 5.19 15.30
CA LEU A 186 -5.18 5.10 14.44
C LEU A 186 -3.99 4.33 15.06
N ALA A 187 -4.19 3.56 16.14
CA ALA A 187 -3.11 2.94 16.91
C ALA A 187 -2.49 1.68 16.27
N THR A 188 -2.93 1.23 15.09
CA THR A 188 -2.22 0.17 14.37
C THR A 188 -0.90 0.73 13.84
N LYS A 189 0.22 0.37 14.49
CA LYS A 189 1.57 0.81 14.11
C LYS A 189 1.99 0.13 12.81
N PHE A 190 1.70 0.75 11.67
CA PHE A 190 2.35 0.43 10.40
C PHE A 190 3.53 1.35 10.16
N THR A 191 4.63 0.80 9.64
CA THR A 191 5.74 1.60 9.12
C THR A 191 5.24 2.39 7.91
N LEU A 192 5.40 3.71 7.89
CA LEU A 192 5.00 4.53 6.74
C LEU A 192 6.00 4.35 5.58
N PRO A 193 5.55 4.08 4.35
CA PRO A 193 6.44 3.96 3.20
C PRO A 193 7.01 5.34 2.81
N GLY A 194 8.22 5.39 2.27
CA GLY A 194 8.70 6.60 1.57
C GLY A 194 7.85 6.91 0.32
N LEU A 195 7.98 8.12 -0.24
CA LEU A 195 7.31 8.48 -1.50
C LEU A 195 7.66 7.49 -2.61
N GLY A 196 6.65 6.97 -3.31
CA GLY A 196 6.82 5.93 -4.33
C GLY A 196 7.23 4.55 -3.79
N GLY A 197 7.32 4.39 -2.46
CA GLY A 197 7.72 3.15 -1.80
C GLY A 197 6.71 2.00 -1.93
N CYS A 198 7.21 0.79 -1.77
CA CYS A 198 6.41 -0.44 -1.80
C CYS A 198 5.43 -0.49 -0.62
N ILE A 199 4.17 -0.81 -0.90
CA ILE A 199 3.21 -1.18 0.12
C ILE A 199 3.38 -2.67 0.42
N THR A 200 3.56 -3.01 1.70
CA THR A 200 3.82 -4.38 2.17
C THR A 200 2.55 -5.16 2.52
N SER A 201 1.41 -4.48 2.68
CA SER A 201 0.10 -5.12 2.93
C SER A 201 -1.07 -4.20 2.61
N THR A 202 -2.25 -4.77 2.33
CA THR A 202 -3.47 -3.97 2.10
C THR A 202 -3.93 -3.20 3.34
N SER A 203 -3.57 -3.64 4.54
CA SER A 203 -3.83 -2.83 5.75
C SER A 203 -2.89 -1.66 5.90
N GLN A 204 -1.64 -1.77 5.45
CA GLN A 204 -0.76 -0.59 5.36
C GLN A 204 -1.32 0.40 4.33
N LEU A 205 -1.86 -0.08 3.21
CA LEU A 205 -2.54 0.77 2.22
C LEU A 205 -3.77 1.47 2.81
N ALA A 206 -4.67 0.70 3.45
CA ALA A 206 -5.84 1.24 4.13
C ALA A 206 -5.46 2.25 5.21
N TYR A 207 -4.39 1.99 5.96
CA TYR A 207 -3.87 2.94 6.95
C TYR A 207 -3.37 4.24 6.31
N CYS A 208 -2.62 4.16 5.22
CA CYS A 208 -2.13 5.34 4.49
C CYS A 208 -3.29 6.18 3.94
N LEU A 209 -4.30 5.54 3.34
CA LEU A 209 -5.48 6.22 2.81
C LEU A 209 -6.37 6.81 3.90
N SER A 210 -6.54 6.10 5.01
CA SER A 210 -7.25 6.61 6.19
C SER A 210 -6.56 7.85 6.77
N LEU A 211 -5.23 7.86 6.85
CA LEU A 211 -4.45 9.02 7.28
C LEU A 211 -4.66 10.23 6.34
N LEU A 212 -4.65 10.01 5.02
CA LEU A 212 -4.91 11.05 4.03
C LEU A 212 -6.34 11.61 4.18
N ASN A 213 -7.34 10.76 4.34
CA ASN A 213 -8.73 11.18 4.56
C ASN A 213 -8.92 11.91 5.90
N HIS A 214 -8.19 11.51 6.95
CA HIS A 214 -8.22 12.19 8.25
C HIS A 214 -7.57 13.57 8.24
N SER A 215 -6.54 13.80 7.41
CA SER A 215 -5.91 15.12 7.32
C SER A 215 -6.90 16.21 6.84
N LEU A 216 -7.88 15.81 6.03
CA LEU A 216 -8.98 16.64 5.55
C LEU A 216 -9.97 17.03 6.67
N THR A 217 -9.99 16.30 7.79
CA THR A 217 -10.98 16.47 8.88
C THR A 217 -10.39 16.98 10.20
N SER A 218 -9.16 16.59 10.60
CA SER A 218 -8.45 17.14 11.78
C SER A 218 -6.98 16.71 11.86
N LYS A 219 -6.05 17.65 12.06
CA LYS A 219 -4.60 17.39 12.26
C LYS A 219 -4.18 17.28 13.74
N LYS A 220 -5.12 17.28 14.70
CA LYS A 220 -4.81 17.20 16.14
C LYS A 220 -4.46 15.76 16.57
N GLY A 221 -3.34 15.59 17.27
CA GLY A 221 -2.93 14.31 17.89
C GLY A 221 -1.97 13.44 17.06
N LEU A 222 -1.54 13.88 15.88
CA LEU A 222 -0.57 13.14 15.05
C LEU A 222 0.88 13.38 15.51
N ASP A 223 1.66 12.29 15.58
CA ASP A 223 3.10 12.36 15.83
C ASP A 223 3.85 13.12 14.71
N LYS A 224 5.11 13.47 14.97
CA LYS A 224 5.94 14.24 14.02
C LYS A 224 6.15 13.48 12.69
N SER A 225 6.39 12.18 12.75
CA SER A 225 6.66 11.33 11.57
C SER A 225 5.45 11.27 10.64
N LYS A 226 4.25 11.05 11.20
CA LYS A 226 2.98 11.06 10.45
C LYS A 226 2.70 12.41 9.81
N ARG A 227 2.99 13.52 10.50
CA ARG A 227 2.81 14.87 9.95
C ARG A 227 3.76 15.16 8.80
N GLU A 228 5.03 14.78 8.91
CA GLU A 228 6.03 14.94 7.85
C GLU A 228 5.68 14.09 6.63
N TRP A 229 5.25 12.84 6.84
CA TRP A 229 4.79 11.97 5.76
C TRP A 229 3.53 12.53 5.07
N LEU A 230 2.53 12.94 5.84
CA LEU A 230 1.30 13.54 5.29
C LEU A 230 1.61 14.78 4.46
N GLN A 231 2.48 15.66 4.96
CA GLN A 231 2.88 16.85 4.21
C GLN A 231 3.58 16.48 2.89
N ALA A 232 4.44 15.45 2.90
CA ALA A 232 5.12 14.99 1.70
C ALA A 232 4.14 14.41 0.66
N VAL A 233 3.16 13.62 1.09
CA VAL A 233 2.15 13.02 0.19
C VAL A 233 1.10 14.04 -0.28
N GLU A 234 0.64 14.93 0.60
CA GLU A 234 -0.28 16.04 0.24
C GLU A 234 0.31 16.93 -0.87
N ASN A 235 1.64 17.10 -0.88
CA ASN A 235 2.35 17.87 -1.90
C ASN A 235 2.63 17.09 -3.21
N SER A 236 2.30 15.79 -3.29
CA SER A 236 2.53 14.95 -4.47
C SER A 236 1.22 14.37 -5.01
N VAL A 237 0.70 14.98 -6.07
CA VAL A 237 -0.49 14.48 -6.79
C VAL A 237 -0.26 13.06 -7.31
N ASP A 238 0.92 12.79 -7.90
CA ASP A 238 1.33 11.47 -8.38
C ASP A 238 1.22 10.38 -7.30
N GLU A 239 1.62 10.68 -6.06
CA GLU A 239 1.60 9.69 -4.97
C GLU A 239 0.18 9.42 -4.47
N GLN A 240 -0.65 10.47 -4.39
CA GLN A 240 -2.07 10.33 -4.03
C GLN A 240 -2.81 9.47 -5.06
N GLU A 241 -2.66 9.80 -6.35
CA GLU A 241 -3.26 9.04 -7.45
C GLU A 241 -2.77 7.59 -7.46
N ARG A 242 -1.49 7.36 -7.14
CA ARG A 242 -0.92 6.01 -7.05
C ARG A 242 -1.59 5.16 -5.96
N LEU A 243 -1.76 5.70 -4.76
CA LEU A 243 -2.36 4.96 -3.64
C LEU A 243 -3.84 4.63 -3.94
N GLN A 244 -4.56 5.57 -4.56
CA GLN A 244 -5.94 5.35 -5.02
C GLN A 244 -5.98 4.29 -6.14
N THR A 245 -5.15 4.44 -7.17
CA THR A 245 -5.09 3.50 -8.31
C THR A 245 -4.74 2.09 -7.85
N LEU A 246 -3.82 1.94 -6.89
CA LEU A 246 -3.44 0.66 -6.33
C LEU A 246 -4.64 -0.04 -5.67
N THR A 247 -5.48 0.73 -4.97
CA THR A 247 -6.72 0.23 -4.35
C THR A 247 -7.68 -0.27 -5.43
N THR A 248 -7.96 0.54 -6.45
CA THR A 248 -8.85 0.15 -7.55
C THR A 248 -8.31 -1.05 -8.33
N ASP A 249 -7.00 -1.16 -8.53
CA ASP A 249 -6.37 -2.30 -9.22
C ASP A 249 -6.49 -3.60 -8.41
N ILE A 250 -6.43 -3.53 -7.07
CA ILE A 250 -6.69 -4.70 -6.20
C ILE A 250 -8.13 -5.17 -6.38
N ILE A 251 -9.09 -4.25 -6.37
CA ILE A 251 -10.51 -4.58 -6.60
C ILE A 251 -10.70 -5.21 -7.99
N ARG A 252 -10.09 -4.64 -9.04
CA ARG A 252 -10.15 -5.21 -10.39
C ARG A 252 -9.51 -6.60 -10.47
N ALA A 253 -8.41 -6.83 -9.77
CA ALA A 253 -7.76 -8.13 -9.72
C ALA A 253 -8.64 -9.16 -8.99
N PHE A 254 -9.27 -8.77 -7.88
CA PHE A 254 -10.25 -9.59 -7.16
C PHE A 254 -11.46 -9.97 -8.03
N VAL A 255 -12.03 -9.00 -8.76
CA VAL A 255 -13.17 -9.24 -9.68
C VAL A 255 -12.81 -10.28 -10.75
N ARG A 256 -11.55 -10.31 -11.20
CA ARG A 256 -11.06 -11.25 -12.21
C ARG A 256 -10.64 -12.61 -11.64
N ASP A 257 -10.48 -12.71 -10.32
CA ASP A 257 -10.12 -13.97 -9.68
C ASP A 257 -11.36 -14.89 -9.63
N GLU A 258 -11.27 -16.00 -10.37
CA GLU A 258 -12.34 -17.00 -10.41
C GLU A 258 -12.43 -17.78 -9.10
N LEU A 259 -11.31 -17.98 -8.40
CA LEU A 259 -11.24 -18.86 -7.23
C LEU A 259 -11.62 -18.19 -5.91
N LYS A 260 -11.50 -16.86 -5.81
CA LYS A 260 -11.81 -16.04 -4.62
C LYS A 260 -11.37 -16.70 -3.32
N SER A 261 -10.12 -17.16 -3.30
CA SER A 261 -9.60 -17.94 -2.17
C SER A 261 -9.69 -17.15 -0.85
N PRO A 262 -9.71 -17.83 0.31
CA PRO A 262 -9.87 -17.17 1.62
C PRO A 262 -8.85 -16.04 1.87
N ASP A 263 -7.60 -16.24 1.44
CA ASP A 263 -6.52 -15.25 1.53
C ASP A 263 -6.82 -13.99 0.70
N VAL A 264 -7.35 -14.19 -0.51
CA VAL A 264 -7.67 -13.12 -1.46
C VAL A 264 -8.91 -12.34 -1.02
N VAL A 265 -9.90 -13.02 -0.44
CA VAL A 265 -11.04 -12.37 0.23
C VAL A 265 -10.55 -11.50 1.38
N ALA A 266 -9.72 -12.05 2.28
CA ALA A 266 -9.18 -11.33 3.43
C ALA A 266 -8.34 -10.11 3.03
N GLU A 267 -7.54 -10.23 1.97
CA GLU A 267 -6.74 -9.14 1.41
C GLU A 267 -7.61 -7.98 0.92
N THR A 268 -8.73 -8.31 0.25
CA THR A 268 -9.61 -7.35 -0.42
C THR A 268 -10.55 -6.64 0.55
N VAL A 269 -11.21 -7.38 1.45
CA VAL A 269 -12.15 -6.80 2.42
C VAL A 269 -11.44 -5.91 3.46
N GLY A 270 -10.12 -6.10 3.65
CA GLY A 270 -9.28 -5.22 4.45
C GLY A 270 -9.19 -3.77 3.94
N LEU A 271 -9.63 -3.50 2.70
CA LEU A 271 -9.71 -2.16 2.12
C LEU A 271 -11.10 -1.52 2.30
N ALA A 272 -12.11 -2.27 2.77
CA ALA A 272 -13.52 -1.84 2.75
C ALA A 272 -13.76 -0.44 3.34
N ALA A 273 -13.14 -0.13 4.48
CA ALA A 273 -13.32 1.14 5.19
C ALA A 273 -12.74 2.38 4.47
N VAL A 274 -11.92 2.18 3.42
CA VAL A 274 -11.30 3.28 2.66
C VAL A 274 -11.74 3.34 1.20
N LEU A 275 -12.64 2.44 0.78
CA LEU A 275 -13.14 2.43 -0.60
C LEU A 275 -14.12 3.57 -0.85
N GLU A 276 -13.99 4.20 -2.01
CA GLU A 276 -15.01 5.11 -2.53
C GLU A 276 -16.30 4.35 -2.85
N GLN A 277 -17.44 5.04 -2.80
CA GLN A 277 -18.78 4.44 -2.93
C GLN A 277 -18.92 3.54 -4.17
N HIS A 278 -18.40 3.96 -5.32
CA HIS A 278 -18.47 3.18 -6.56
C HIS A 278 -17.67 1.87 -6.49
N ASP A 279 -16.44 1.91 -5.98
CA ASP A 279 -15.59 0.72 -5.88
C ASP A 279 -16.08 -0.21 -4.76
N PHE A 280 -16.60 0.35 -3.67
CA PHE A 280 -17.27 -0.39 -2.60
C PHE A 280 -18.50 -1.13 -3.13
N ARG A 281 -19.38 -0.46 -3.89
CA ARG A 281 -20.59 -1.10 -4.47
C ARG A 281 -20.24 -2.21 -5.44
N LYS A 282 -19.20 -2.03 -6.27
CA LYS A 282 -18.71 -3.09 -7.15
C LYS A 282 -18.22 -4.30 -6.36
N LEU A 283 -17.44 -4.07 -5.31
CA LEU A 283 -16.97 -5.15 -4.45
C LEU A 283 -18.15 -5.87 -3.77
N LEU A 284 -19.12 -5.13 -3.24
CA LEU A 284 -20.35 -5.66 -2.65
C LEU A 284 -21.09 -6.57 -3.65
N GLY A 285 -21.30 -6.10 -4.89
CA GLY A 285 -21.94 -6.88 -5.95
C GLY A 285 -21.22 -8.20 -6.24
N VAL A 286 -19.88 -8.22 -6.26
CA VAL A 286 -19.11 -9.47 -6.47
C VAL A 286 -19.36 -10.50 -5.36
N PHE A 287 -19.48 -10.06 -4.10
CA PHE A 287 -19.80 -10.97 -3.00
C PHE A 287 -21.23 -11.48 -3.08
N VAL A 288 -22.20 -10.60 -3.37
CA VAL A 288 -23.62 -10.97 -3.51
C VAL A 288 -23.82 -11.94 -4.68
N ASP A 289 -23.30 -11.62 -5.86
CA ASP A 289 -23.36 -12.46 -7.05
C ASP A 289 -22.68 -13.81 -6.82
N GLY A 290 -21.52 -13.81 -6.15
CA GLY A 290 -20.80 -15.03 -5.82
C GLY A 290 -21.58 -15.94 -4.88
N ILE A 291 -22.30 -15.40 -3.90
CA ILE A 291 -23.16 -16.17 -3.00
C ILE A 291 -24.41 -16.68 -3.74
N GLU A 292 -25.05 -15.85 -4.57
CA GLU A 292 -26.26 -16.18 -5.31
C GLU A 292 -26.03 -17.27 -6.37
N GLN A 293 -24.91 -17.20 -7.11
CA GLN A 293 -24.63 -18.08 -8.24
C GLN A 293 -24.01 -19.42 -7.83
N SER A 294 -23.57 -19.57 -6.57
CA SER A 294 -22.88 -20.76 -6.12
C SER A 294 -23.84 -21.92 -5.83
N VAL A 295 -23.56 -23.09 -6.41
CA VAL A 295 -24.32 -24.32 -6.13
C VAL A 295 -24.10 -24.81 -4.70
N LEU A 296 -22.89 -24.60 -4.18
CA LEU A 296 -22.51 -24.90 -2.80
C LEU A 296 -22.33 -23.59 -2.04
N LEU A 297 -22.75 -23.53 -0.78
CA LEU A 297 -22.59 -22.33 0.03
C LEU A 297 -21.10 -22.02 0.26
N GLU A 298 -20.61 -20.93 -0.35
CA GLU A 298 -19.23 -20.48 -0.17
C GLU A 298 -19.06 -19.70 1.13
N ILE A 299 -18.68 -20.40 2.20
CA ILE A 299 -18.55 -19.83 3.56
C ILE A 299 -17.59 -18.62 3.59
N HIS A 300 -16.52 -18.62 2.81
CA HIS A 300 -15.55 -17.53 2.81
C HIS A 300 -16.07 -16.25 2.15
N LEU A 301 -16.89 -16.34 1.11
CA LEU A 301 -17.58 -15.18 0.55
C LEU A 301 -18.61 -14.63 1.52
N LEU A 302 -19.31 -15.51 2.23
CA LEU A 302 -20.28 -15.13 3.25
C LEU A 302 -19.63 -14.41 4.44
N ASP A 303 -18.47 -14.89 4.90
CA ASP A 303 -17.65 -14.23 5.93
C ASP A 303 -17.08 -12.90 5.43
N GLY A 304 -16.63 -12.85 4.16
CA GLY A 304 -16.18 -11.62 3.51
C GLY A 304 -17.27 -10.57 3.40
N LEU A 305 -18.49 -10.96 3.02
CA LEU A 305 -19.66 -10.09 2.97
C LEU A 305 -20.01 -9.53 4.35
N ALA A 306 -20.03 -10.38 5.38
CA ALA A 306 -20.26 -9.96 6.76
C ALA A 306 -19.21 -8.92 7.22
N TYR A 307 -17.93 -9.13 6.86
CA TYR A 307 -16.86 -8.18 7.16
C TYR A 307 -17.04 -6.86 6.39
N LEU A 308 -17.42 -6.92 5.12
CA LEU A 308 -17.59 -5.76 4.26
C LEU A 308 -18.75 -4.88 4.73
N ILE A 309 -19.87 -5.47 5.13
CA ILE A 309 -21.00 -4.74 5.73
C ILE A 309 -20.60 -4.11 7.06
N LYS A 310 -19.93 -4.87 7.94
CA LYS A 310 -19.50 -4.38 9.26
C LYS A 310 -18.54 -3.19 9.17
N ASN A 311 -17.69 -3.14 8.15
CA ASN A 311 -16.66 -2.12 7.96
C ASN A 311 -17.00 -1.14 6.81
N ALA A 312 -18.27 -1.07 6.41
CA ALA A 312 -18.70 -0.17 5.36
C ALA A 312 -18.50 1.30 5.76
N PRO A 313 -17.99 2.15 4.86
CA PRO A 313 -17.96 3.60 5.08
C PRO A 313 -19.38 4.17 5.24
N GLN A 314 -19.52 5.26 6.00
CA GLN A 314 -20.82 5.91 6.20
C GLN A 314 -21.47 6.26 4.85
N ASN A 315 -22.75 5.91 4.68
CA ASN A 315 -23.56 6.13 3.47
C ASN A 315 -23.15 5.32 2.22
N ASN A 316 -22.26 4.33 2.33
CA ASN A 316 -21.91 3.48 1.19
C ASN A 316 -22.85 2.26 1.01
N LEU A 317 -23.74 2.01 1.97
CA LEU A 317 -24.75 0.95 1.90
C LEU A 317 -26.13 1.58 1.64
N ASP A 318 -26.73 1.24 0.50
CA ASP A 318 -28.08 1.66 0.16
C ASP A 318 -29.12 0.77 0.86
N ALA A 319 -30.23 1.36 1.30
CA ALA A 319 -31.33 0.64 1.93
C ALA A 319 -31.89 -0.50 1.05
N ASP A 320 -32.01 -0.25 -0.26
CA ASP A 320 -32.47 -1.24 -1.25
C ASP A 320 -31.51 -2.43 -1.38
N ASP A 321 -30.19 -2.16 -1.36
CA ASP A 321 -29.17 -3.22 -1.40
C ASP A 321 -29.23 -4.09 -0.13
N LEU A 322 -29.47 -3.48 1.04
CA LEU A 322 -29.65 -4.21 2.31
C LEU A 322 -30.88 -5.12 2.30
N VAL A 323 -32.02 -4.65 1.78
CA VAL A 323 -33.24 -5.45 1.66
C VAL A 323 -33.02 -6.65 0.73
N LYS A 324 -32.42 -6.43 -0.44
CA LYS A 324 -32.09 -7.52 -1.39
C LYS A 324 -31.15 -8.56 -0.81
N MET A 325 -30.14 -8.13 -0.05
CA MET A 325 -29.25 -9.05 0.66
C MET A 325 -30.00 -9.85 1.73
N LEU A 326 -30.91 -9.21 2.46
CA LEU A 326 -31.74 -9.89 3.46
C LEU A 326 -32.65 -10.95 2.82
N GLU A 327 -33.27 -10.66 1.68
CA GLU A 327 -34.06 -11.60 0.88
C GLU A 327 -33.23 -12.80 0.43
N LEU A 328 -32.05 -12.56 -0.15
CA LEU A 328 -31.12 -13.60 -0.60
C LEU A 328 -30.71 -14.51 0.56
N LEU A 329 -30.25 -13.92 1.67
CA LEU A 329 -29.81 -14.68 2.85
C LEU A 329 -30.98 -15.45 3.48
N GLY A 330 -32.18 -14.88 3.51
CA GLY A 330 -33.40 -15.54 3.97
C GLY A 330 -33.75 -16.78 3.13
N ALA A 331 -33.68 -16.65 1.80
CA ALA A 331 -33.92 -17.76 0.88
C ALA A 331 -32.88 -18.88 1.07
N LEU A 332 -31.59 -18.54 1.18
CA LEU A 332 -30.50 -19.50 1.41
C LEU A 332 -30.63 -20.19 2.77
N LEU A 333 -30.97 -19.43 3.81
CA LEU A 333 -31.14 -19.96 5.16
C LEU A 333 -32.32 -20.94 5.23
N LYS A 334 -33.42 -20.65 4.51
CA LYS A 334 -34.58 -21.56 4.37
C LYS A 334 -34.28 -22.81 3.53
N GLY A 335 -33.44 -22.67 2.50
CA GLY A 335 -33.02 -23.78 1.64
C GLY A 335 -31.95 -24.68 2.27
N THR A 336 -31.30 -24.25 3.35
CA THR A 336 -30.24 -25.01 4.02
C THR A 336 -30.83 -26.19 4.80
N HIS A 337 -30.31 -27.39 4.56
CA HIS A 337 -30.79 -28.61 5.21
C HIS A 337 -30.50 -28.60 6.72
N GLN A 338 -31.49 -28.98 7.54
CA GLN A 338 -31.49 -28.87 9.02
C GLN A 338 -30.30 -29.55 9.72
N GLN A 339 -29.66 -30.55 9.08
CA GLN A 339 -28.48 -31.23 9.64
C GLN A 339 -27.17 -30.45 9.50
N PHE A 340 -27.13 -29.37 8.70
CA PHE A 340 -25.93 -28.54 8.48
C PHE A 340 -26.01 -27.24 9.29
N THR A 341 -26.03 -27.38 10.62
CA THR A 341 -26.15 -26.26 11.59
C THR A 341 -25.07 -25.20 11.44
N GLN A 342 -23.86 -25.57 10.98
CA GLN A 342 -22.77 -24.61 10.69
C GLN A 342 -23.09 -23.65 9.54
N HIS A 343 -23.72 -24.14 8.46
CA HIS A 343 -24.12 -23.28 7.34
C HIS A 343 -25.25 -22.33 7.76
N ALA A 344 -26.23 -22.86 8.50
CA ALA A 344 -27.31 -22.05 9.06
C ALA A 344 -26.79 -20.97 10.02
N TYR A 345 -25.80 -21.31 10.87
CA TYR A 345 -25.16 -20.35 11.78
C TYR A 345 -24.47 -19.23 11.02
N ARG A 346 -23.70 -19.55 9.98
CA ARG A 346 -22.99 -18.54 9.17
C ARG A 346 -23.95 -17.62 8.43
N LEU A 347 -25.02 -18.17 7.87
CA LEU A 347 -26.08 -17.39 7.21
C LEU A 347 -26.80 -16.47 8.21
N ALA A 348 -27.16 -16.99 9.39
CA ALA A 348 -27.77 -16.19 10.45
C ALA A 348 -26.82 -15.09 10.95
N LEU A 349 -25.51 -15.36 11.02
CA LEU A 349 -24.51 -14.37 11.40
C LEU A 349 -24.40 -13.23 10.39
N THR A 350 -24.29 -13.54 9.10
CA THR A 350 -24.24 -12.52 8.05
C THR A 350 -25.55 -11.74 7.96
N MET A 351 -26.69 -12.43 8.13
CA MET A 351 -28.01 -11.81 8.21
C MET A 351 -28.11 -10.82 9.38
N SER A 352 -27.61 -11.17 10.57
CA SER A 352 -27.53 -10.23 11.69
C SER A 352 -26.71 -8.99 11.36
N ARG A 353 -25.64 -9.12 10.55
CA ARG A 353 -24.85 -7.94 10.12
C ARG A 353 -25.61 -7.04 9.16
N VAL A 354 -26.39 -7.62 8.24
CA VAL A 354 -27.31 -6.86 7.37
C VAL A 354 -28.35 -6.13 8.22
N LEU A 355 -29.03 -6.84 9.13
CA LEU A 355 -30.06 -6.27 10.00
C LEU A 355 -29.51 -5.17 10.91
N ASP A 356 -28.32 -5.37 11.48
CA ASP A 356 -27.62 -4.33 12.24
C ASP A 356 -27.39 -3.07 11.41
N SER A 357 -26.91 -3.23 10.17
CA SER A 357 -26.71 -2.11 9.24
C SER A 357 -28.02 -1.43 8.86
N MET A 358 -29.13 -2.17 8.76
CA MET A 358 -30.46 -1.62 8.50
C MET A 358 -30.97 -0.79 9.68
N VAL A 359 -30.74 -1.27 10.91
CA VAL A 359 -31.05 -0.53 12.14
C VAL A 359 -30.22 0.75 12.23
N ASP A 360 -28.92 0.68 11.95
CA ASP A 360 -28.02 1.84 11.98
C ASP A 360 -28.39 2.89 10.92
N SER A 361 -28.78 2.43 9.72
CA SER A 361 -29.14 3.29 8.58
C SER A 361 -30.59 3.76 8.61
N GLN A 362 -31.37 3.35 9.61
CA GLN A 362 -32.80 3.67 9.76
C GLN A 362 -33.64 3.30 8.53
N VAL A 363 -33.45 2.09 7.99
CA VAL A 363 -34.26 1.61 6.86
C VAL A 363 -35.72 1.54 7.29
N GLU A 364 -36.59 2.24 6.55
CA GLU A 364 -38.03 2.28 6.81
C GLU A 364 -38.77 1.26 5.93
N SER A 365 -39.90 0.77 6.43
CA SER A 365 -40.94 0.06 5.66
C SER A 365 -40.51 -1.28 5.06
N LEU A 366 -40.03 -2.22 5.90
CA LEU A 366 -39.93 -3.62 5.48
C LEU A 366 -41.31 -4.20 5.18
N GLN A 367 -41.46 -4.87 4.04
CA GLN A 367 -42.74 -5.48 3.67
C GLN A 367 -43.09 -6.60 4.65
N ARG A 368 -44.15 -6.39 5.44
CA ARG A 368 -44.52 -7.28 6.53
C ARG A 368 -44.81 -8.70 6.05
N GLU A 369 -45.70 -8.80 5.07
CA GLU A 369 -46.22 -10.08 4.58
C GLU A 369 -45.21 -10.87 3.74
N GLN A 370 -44.28 -10.18 3.06
CA GLN A 370 -43.35 -10.81 2.12
C GLN A 370 -42.01 -11.17 2.76
N LEU A 371 -41.55 -10.37 3.74
CA LEU A 371 -40.19 -10.51 4.27
C LEU A 371 -40.13 -10.52 5.79
N HIS A 372 -40.79 -9.59 6.49
CA HIS A 372 -40.63 -9.45 7.95
C HIS A 372 -41.21 -10.62 8.75
N GLU A 373 -42.49 -10.95 8.50
CA GLU A 373 -43.20 -12.00 9.24
C GLU A 373 -42.72 -13.41 8.86
N PRO A 374 -42.51 -13.75 7.57
CA PRO A 374 -41.93 -15.03 7.18
C PRO A 374 -40.53 -15.27 7.75
N LEU A 375 -39.69 -14.23 7.79
CA LEU A 375 -38.33 -14.36 8.34
C LEU A 375 -38.37 -14.49 9.87
N SER A 376 -39.24 -13.74 10.54
CA SER A 376 -39.45 -13.85 12.00
C SER A 376 -39.88 -15.26 12.39
N GLN A 377 -40.85 -15.84 11.70
CA GLN A 377 -41.32 -17.21 11.93
C GLN A 377 -40.20 -18.24 11.71
N TYR A 378 -39.40 -18.09 10.66
CA TYR A 378 -38.32 -19.02 10.38
C TYR A 378 -37.18 -18.92 11.43
N LEU A 379 -36.84 -17.71 11.88
CA LEU A 379 -35.87 -17.51 12.96
C LEU A 379 -36.38 -18.10 14.29
N GLU A 380 -37.68 -18.04 14.56
CA GLU A 380 -38.34 -18.72 15.67
C GLU A 380 -38.25 -20.26 15.55
N GLU A 381 -38.45 -20.83 14.36
CA GLU A 381 -38.31 -22.28 14.12
C GLU A 381 -36.89 -22.79 14.45
N LEU A 382 -35.85 -21.99 14.18
CA LEU A 382 -34.46 -22.31 14.52
C LEU A 382 -34.20 -22.42 16.03
N GLN A 383 -35.11 -21.91 16.89
CA GLN A 383 -35.04 -22.13 18.34
C GLN A 383 -35.05 -23.62 18.69
N GLN A 384 -35.66 -24.47 17.86
CA GLN A 384 -35.75 -25.93 18.08
C GLN A 384 -34.46 -26.69 17.71
N SER A 385 -33.43 -25.98 17.24
CA SER A 385 -32.12 -26.58 16.94
C SER A 385 -31.49 -27.24 18.18
N ALA A 386 -30.64 -28.24 17.96
CA ALA A 386 -29.80 -28.82 19.01
C ALA A 386 -28.47 -28.08 19.21
N ASP A 387 -28.18 -27.06 18.38
CA ASP A 387 -26.95 -26.25 18.43
C ASP A 387 -27.18 -24.91 19.14
N PRO A 388 -26.63 -24.70 20.36
CA PRO A 388 -26.77 -23.46 21.12
C PRO A 388 -26.30 -22.19 20.38
N CYS A 389 -25.26 -22.31 19.55
CA CYS A 389 -24.69 -21.16 18.84
C CYS A 389 -25.63 -20.68 17.74
N LEU A 390 -26.28 -21.61 17.05
CA LEU A 390 -27.31 -21.32 16.06
C LEU A 390 -28.55 -20.71 16.73
N ILE A 391 -29.02 -21.26 17.87
CA ILE A 391 -30.16 -20.70 18.61
C ILE A 391 -29.89 -19.26 19.01
N TYR A 392 -28.72 -18.97 19.58
CA TYR A 392 -28.34 -17.61 19.95
C TYR A 392 -28.31 -16.67 18.74
N GLN A 393 -27.67 -17.10 17.65
CA GLN A 393 -27.54 -16.27 16.46
C GLN A 393 -28.90 -15.98 15.82
N ALA A 394 -29.81 -16.96 15.80
CA ALA A 394 -31.18 -16.78 15.36
C ALA A 394 -31.95 -15.81 16.28
N ALA A 395 -31.78 -15.92 17.60
CA ALA A 395 -32.38 -14.98 18.57
C ALA A 395 -31.84 -13.55 18.38
N TYR A 396 -30.54 -13.37 18.11
CA TYR A 396 -29.95 -12.07 17.81
C TYR A 396 -30.51 -11.48 16.52
N ALA A 397 -30.54 -12.25 15.43
CA ALA A 397 -31.15 -11.82 14.16
C ALA A 397 -32.63 -11.46 14.35
N TYR A 398 -33.37 -12.27 15.10
CA TYR A 398 -34.78 -12.01 15.41
C TYR A 398 -34.93 -10.66 16.13
N GLN A 399 -34.13 -10.42 17.18
CA GLN A 399 -34.18 -9.15 17.89
C GLN A 399 -33.84 -7.98 16.97
N ALA A 400 -32.78 -8.05 16.17
CA ALA A 400 -32.43 -7.00 15.22
C ALA A 400 -33.60 -6.67 14.27
N LEU A 401 -34.27 -7.70 13.73
CA LEU A 401 -35.45 -7.55 12.87
C LEU A 401 -36.63 -6.86 13.58
N GLN A 402 -36.85 -7.13 14.87
CA GLN A 402 -37.91 -6.47 15.64
C GLN A 402 -37.70 -4.95 15.82
N TYR A 403 -36.47 -4.46 15.67
CA TYR A 403 -36.15 -3.03 15.76
C TYR A 403 -36.27 -2.29 14.41
N ILE A 404 -36.53 -3.00 13.31
CA ILE A 404 -36.77 -2.41 11.99
C ILE A 404 -38.28 -2.21 11.78
N PRO A 405 -38.77 -1.00 11.41
CA PRO A 405 -40.19 -0.76 11.13
C PRO A 405 -40.68 -1.54 9.89
N ASP A 406 -41.87 -2.12 9.98
CA ASP A 406 -42.59 -2.69 8.83
C ASP A 406 -43.51 -1.65 8.16
N ASP A 407 -44.11 -1.99 7.02
CA ASP A 407 -44.99 -1.14 6.22
C ASP A 407 -46.42 -0.99 6.78
N GLU A 408 -46.71 -1.59 7.94
CA GLU A 408 -47.96 -1.37 8.65
C GLU A 408 -47.89 -0.05 9.44
N THR A 409 -48.87 0.84 9.24
CA THR A 409 -48.92 2.07 10.04
C THR A 409 -49.03 1.72 11.53
N ILE A 410 -48.23 2.39 12.36
CA ILE A 410 -48.20 2.24 13.84
C ILE A 410 -49.62 2.23 14.45
N LEU A 411 -50.59 2.89 13.80
CA LEU A 411 -52.02 2.96 14.16
C LEU A 411 -52.86 1.69 13.86
N GLN A 412 -52.48 0.85 12.89
CA GLN A 412 -53.17 -0.43 12.63
C GLN A 412 -52.69 -1.54 13.58
N ALA A 413 -51.39 -1.57 13.91
CA ALA A 413 -50.84 -2.47 14.92
C ALA A 413 -51.34 -2.17 16.36
N THR A 414 -51.54 -0.87 16.70
CA THR A 414 -52.00 -0.45 18.05
C THR A 414 -53.50 -0.65 18.32
N LEU A 415 -54.32 -0.99 17.32
CA LEU A 415 -55.76 -1.24 17.54
C LEU A 415 -56.09 -2.70 17.94
N ARG A 416 -55.12 -3.62 17.94
CA ARG A 416 -55.31 -4.99 18.48
C ARG A 416 -54.77 -5.20 19.90
N ARG A 417 -53.92 -4.31 20.42
CA ARG A 417 -53.35 -4.43 21.78
C ARG A 417 -53.19 -3.03 22.40
N THR A 418 -54.09 -2.71 23.33
CA THR A 418 -54.18 -1.46 24.10
C THR A 418 -52.87 -1.03 24.75
N GLY A 419 -52.56 0.27 24.69
CA GLY A 419 -51.79 1.00 25.71
C GLY A 419 -50.56 1.76 25.22
N LYS A 420 -50.68 3.09 25.12
CA LYS A 420 -49.63 4.08 24.83
C LYS A 420 -48.26 3.77 25.49
N VAL A 421 -47.23 3.49 24.68
CA VAL A 421 -45.84 3.93 24.90
C VAL A 421 -45.24 4.27 23.54
N MET A 422 -45.09 5.57 23.28
CA MET A 422 -44.34 6.09 22.14
C MET A 422 -42.95 6.49 22.64
N CYS A 423 -41.97 5.60 22.42
CA CYS A 423 -40.53 5.90 22.42
C CYS A 423 -40.00 5.19 21.16
N GLY A 424 -39.85 5.86 20.01
CA GLY A 424 -38.97 6.99 19.82
C GLY A 424 -37.52 6.50 19.61
N ILE A 425 -37.27 5.70 18.56
CA ILE A 425 -35.90 5.26 18.18
C ILE A 425 -35.14 6.39 17.47
N SER A 426 -35.74 7.57 17.31
CA SER A 426 -35.12 8.77 16.71
C SER A 426 -33.86 9.31 17.45
N GLY A 427 -33.32 8.59 18.46
CA GLY A 427 -32.19 9.05 19.26
C GLY A 427 -30.99 8.09 19.34
N VAL A 428 -30.94 6.97 18.62
CA VAL A 428 -29.81 6.02 18.75
C VAL A 428 -28.74 6.15 17.66
N VAL A 429 -29.04 6.58 16.43
CA VAL A 429 -27.97 6.71 15.41
C VAL A 429 -28.23 7.89 14.47
N SER A 430 -27.77 9.08 14.87
CA SER A 430 -27.23 10.15 14.00
C SER A 430 -26.98 11.43 14.81
N ALA A 431 -25.98 11.39 15.68
CA ALA A 431 -25.25 12.59 16.08
C ALA A 431 -23.83 12.17 16.46
N VAL A 432 -22.89 12.43 15.56
CA VAL A 432 -21.46 12.38 15.82
C VAL A 432 -21.15 13.34 16.96
N LYS A 433 -21.00 12.77 18.17
CA LYS A 433 -20.11 13.13 19.28
C LYS A 433 -20.41 12.17 20.43
N ALA A 434 -19.49 11.21 20.65
CA ALA A 434 -19.32 10.35 21.82
C ALA A 434 -20.62 9.92 22.51
N ILE A 435 -20.99 8.64 22.38
CA ILE A 435 -22.06 8.04 23.22
C ILE A 435 -21.81 8.44 24.68
N ASP A 436 -22.76 9.15 25.29
CA ASP A 436 -22.84 9.31 26.75
C ASP A 436 -23.39 8.01 27.32
N VAL A 437 -22.49 7.16 27.85
CA VAL A 437 -22.84 5.84 28.37
C VAL A 437 -23.83 5.92 29.53
N SER A 438 -23.73 6.92 30.40
CA SER A 438 -24.72 7.10 31.47
C SER A 438 -26.12 7.37 30.91
N GLY A 439 -26.26 8.35 30.03
CA GLY A 439 -27.54 8.63 29.38
C GLY A 439 -28.04 7.47 28.52
N PHE A 440 -27.14 6.64 27.96
CA PHE A 440 -27.50 5.43 27.22
C PHE A 440 -28.05 4.32 28.13
N ILE A 441 -27.39 4.06 29.27
CA ILE A 441 -27.86 3.12 30.29
C ILE A 441 -29.24 3.54 30.82
N ASP A 442 -29.45 4.83 31.10
CA ASP A 442 -30.76 5.36 31.50
C ASP A 442 -31.86 5.06 30.46
N ARG A 443 -31.53 5.14 29.17
CA ARG A 443 -32.46 4.81 28.09
C ARG A 443 -32.76 3.31 28.04
N LEU A 444 -31.75 2.46 28.21
CA LEU A 444 -31.95 1.00 28.31
C LEU A 444 -32.85 0.64 29.49
N GLN A 445 -32.68 1.31 30.62
CA GLN A 445 -33.51 1.09 31.80
C GLN A 445 -34.97 1.45 31.52
N ARG A 446 -35.25 2.58 30.85
CA ARG A 446 -36.61 2.96 30.43
C ARG A 446 -37.24 1.95 29.47
N ILE A 447 -36.46 1.38 28.55
CA ILE A 447 -36.91 0.30 27.66
C ILE A 447 -37.33 -0.91 28.49
N GLN A 448 -36.50 -1.33 29.45
CA GLN A 448 -36.79 -2.45 30.34
C GLN A 448 -38.01 -2.20 31.24
N GLU A 449 -38.17 -0.98 31.77
CA GLU A 449 -39.34 -0.55 32.56
C GLU A 449 -40.63 -0.55 31.73
N GLY A 450 -40.58 -0.06 30.48
CA GLY A 450 -41.70 -0.12 29.54
C GLY A 450 -42.12 -1.55 29.16
N LEU A 451 -41.19 -2.50 29.22
CA LEU A 451 -41.44 -3.93 29.01
C LEU A 451 -41.96 -4.64 30.28
N ALA A 452 -41.60 -4.14 31.47
CA ALA A 452 -41.94 -4.72 32.77
C ALA A 452 -43.42 -4.55 33.18
N GLY A 453 -44.18 -3.66 32.53
CA GLY A 453 -45.57 -3.30 32.87
C GLY A 453 -46.63 -4.41 32.86
N THR A 454 -46.25 -5.68 32.62
CA THR A 454 -47.15 -6.85 32.71
C THR A 454 -46.51 -8.09 33.36
N VAL A 455 -45.39 -7.96 34.09
CA VAL A 455 -44.68 -9.13 34.65
C VAL A 455 -45.08 -9.39 36.11
N LYS A 456 -46.19 -10.09 36.30
CA LYS A 456 -46.56 -10.71 37.59
C LYS A 456 -45.85 -12.06 37.81
N ALA A 457 -44.67 -12.27 37.20
CA ALA A 457 -43.97 -13.57 37.15
C ALA A 457 -42.49 -13.55 37.63
N ILE A 458 -41.96 -12.43 38.14
CA ILE A 458 -40.58 -12.39 38.67
C ILE A 458 -40.47 -12.88 40.13
N SER A 459 -41.57 -13.29 40.77
CA SER A 459 -41.52 -13.88 42.13
C SER A 459 -41.05 -15.35 42.18
N MET A 460 -40.63 -15.95 41.06
CA MET A 460 -40.10 -17.32 40.98
C MET A 460 -38.56 -17.40 40.83
N VAL A 461 -37.82 -16.35 41.19
CA VAL A 461 -36.34 -16.36 41.08
C VAL A 461 -35.64 -17.05 42.27
N ASN A 462 -36.33 -17.26 43.40
CA ASN A 462 -35.70 -17.90 44.57
C ASN A 462 -35.70 -19.44 44.54
N ASP A 463 -36.54 -20.09 43.73
CA ASP A 463 -36.66 -21.57 43.73
C ASP A 463 -35.79 -22.28 42.67
N VAL A 464 -35.19 -21.54 41.71
CA VAL A 464 -34.32 -22.14 40.66
C VAL A 464 -32.89 -22.37 41.15
N ARG A 465 -32.46 -21.67 42.21
CA ARG A 465 -31.08 -21.73 42.72
C ARG A 465 -30.71 -23.08 43.36
N GLN A 466 -31.68 -23.95 43.62
CA GLN A 466 -31.50 -25.18 44.40
C GLN A 466 -31.55 -26.49 43.58
N ASN A 467 -31.92 -26.44 42.28
CA ASN A 467 -32.12 -27.63 41.45
C ASN A 467 -31.06 -27.86 40.35
N VAL A 468 -29.92 -27.16 40.40
CA VAL A 468 -28.83 -27.34 39.40
C VAL A 468 -28.12 -28.69 39.53
N LYS A 469 -28.30 -29.42 40.64
CA LYS A 469 -27.61 -30.69 40.90
C LYS A 469 -28.13 -31.89 40.10
N GLU A 470 -29.28 -31.78 39.43
CA GLU A 470 -29.91 -32.90 38.68
C GLU A 470 -29.93 -32.69 37.15
N LEU A 471 -29.45 -31.55 36.62
CA LEU A 471 -29.49 -31.25 35.17
C LEU A 471 -28.20 -31.58 34.40
N THR A 472 -27.15 -32.07 35.08
CA THR A 472 -25.78 -32.12 34.57
C THR A 472 -25.42 -33.34 33.73
N GLU A 473 -26.29 -34.34 33.57
CA GLU A 473 -25.88 -35.63 33.00
C GLU A 473 -26.23 -35.88 31.51
N SER A 474 -26.99 -35.03 30.82
CA SER A 474 -27.41 -35.35 29.42
C SER A 474 -27.23 -34.27 28.34
N GLY A 475 -26.71 -33.07 28.64
CA GLY A 475 -26.60 -31.97 27.66
C GLY A 475 -27.94 -31.36 27.21
N GLN A 476 -29.05 -32.11 27.29
CA GLN A 476 -30.42 -31.66 26.98
C GLN A 476 -30.95 -30.61 27.98
N GLY A 477 -30.50 -30.64 29.24
CA GLY A 477 -30.88 -29.65 30.26
C GLY A 477 -30.35 -28.24 29.97
N LEU A 478 -29.15 -28.14 29.40
CA LEU A 478 -28.51 -26.87 29.01
C LEU A 478 -29.25 -26.22 27.84
N LEU A 479 -29.55 -27.01 26.81
CA LEU A 479 -30.30 -26.54 25.63
C LEU A 479 -31.67 -25.97 26.03
N LYS A 480 -32.38 -26.66 26.92
CA LYS A 480 -33.70 -26.24 27.40
C LYS A 480 -33.62 -24.94 28.20
N SER A 481 -32.63 -24.80 29.08
CA SER A 481 -32.38 -23.56 29.83
C SER A 481 -32.10 -22.37 28.92
N LEU A 482 -31.38 -22.58 27.81
CA LEU A 482 -31.05 -21.55 26.83
C LEU A 482 -32.24 -21.20 25.93
N GLN A 483 -33.05 -22.19 25.53
CA GLN A 483 -34.31 -21.97 24.82
C GLN A 483 -35.32 -21.19 25.66
N GLU A 484 -35.40 -21.46 26.97
CA GLU A 484 -36.29 -20.75 27.90
C GLU A 484 -35.81 -19.32 28.22
N SER A 485 -34.50 -19.06 28.14
CA SER A 485 -33.92 -17.73 28.43
C SER A 485 -33.91 -16.79 27.22
N LEU A 486 -33.74 -17.32 25.99
CA LEU A 486 -33.77 -16.54 24.76
C LEU A 486 -35.21 -16.26 24.33
N SER A 487 -35.73 -15.07 24.64
CA SER A 487 -37.10 -14.70 24.30
C SER A 487 -37.27 -14.34 22.82
N PHE A 488 -38.14 -15.08 22.12
CA PHE A 488 -38.60 -14.81 20.74
C PHE A 488 -40.02 -14.21 20.73
N SER A 489 -40.28 -13.22 21.58
CA SER A 489 -41.67 -12.76 21.77
C SER A 489 -41.85 -11.25 21.95
N ARG A 490 -40.80 -10.48 22.33
CA ARG A 490 -40.78 -9.01 22.42
C ARG A 490 -39.35 -8.44 22.25
N ARG A 491 -39.25 -7.14 21.94
CA ARG A 491 -38.00 -6.37 21.90
C ARG A 491 -37.26 -6.45 23.26
N GLY A 492 -36.02 -6.91 23.26
CA GLY A 492 -35.16 -7.02 24.43
C GLY A 492 -34.17 -5.88 24.55
N ALA A 493 -34.00 -5.31 25.75
CA ALA A 493 -33.04 -4.23 26.00
C ALA A 493 -31.57 -4.66 25.79
N TRP A 494 -31.29 -5.96 25.75
CA TRP A 494 -29.94 -6.50 25.53
C TRP A 494 -29.42 -6.27 24.11
N TYR A 495 -30.26 -6.31 23.07
CA TYR A 495 -29.84 -6.06 21.69
C TYR A 495 -29.24 -4.66 21.50
N PRO A 496 -29.95 -3.56 21.85
CA PRO A 496 -29.38 -2.23 21.72
C PRO A 496 -28.16 -2.04 22.62
N ALA A 497 -28.09 -2.67 23.79
CA ALA A 497 -26.90 -2.65 24.64
C ALA A 497 -25.67 -3.24 23.91
N LEU A 498 -25.82 -4.36 23.21
CA LEU A 498 -24.75 -4.95 22.38
C LEU A 498 -24.36 -4.05 21.20
N ARG A 499 -25.32 -3.35 20.56
CA ARG A 499 -25.03 -2.33 19.53
C ARG A 499 -24.25 -1.15 20.10
N GLY A 500 -24.52 -0.76 21.34
CA GLY A 500 -23.75 0.22 22.09
C GLY A 500 -22.29 -0.22 22.27
N LEU A 501 -22.05 -1.49 22.63
CA LEU A 501 -20.70 -2.07 22.72
C LEU A 501 -19.96 -2.04 21.37
N ASP A 502 -20.66 -2.35 20.28
CA ASP A 502 -20.09 -2.29 18.92
C ASP A 502 -19.62 -0.87 18.57
N THR A 503 -20.43 0.14 18.90
CA THR A 503 -20.09 1.55 18.65
C THR A 503 -18.90 2.00 19.49
N LEU A 504 -18.88 1.67 20.80
CA LEU A 504 -17.76 2.00 21.68
C LEU A 504 -16.45 1.33 21.24
N THR A 505 -16.54 0.11 20.70
CA THR A 505 -15.41 -0.61 20.12
C THR A 505 -14.88 0.09 18.86
N GLN A 506 -15.77 0.56 17.97
CA GLN A 506 -15.39 1.34 16.78
C GLN A 506 -14.75 2.69 17.15
N GLU A 507 -15.22 3.35 18.21
CA GLU A 507 -14.64 4.60 18.73
C GLU A 507 -13.33 4.38 19.51
N GLY A 508 -12.99 3.14 19.85
CA GLY A 508 -11.82 2.79 20.66
C GLY A 508 -11.97 3.06 22.17
N ARG A 509 -13.19 3.37 22.65
CA ARG A 509 -13.46 3.74 24.06
C ARG A 509 -13.66 2.51 24.93
N LEU A 510 -12.58 1.77 25.18
CA LEU A 510 -12.62 0.47 25.87
C LEU A 510 -12.97 0.57 27.36
N THR A 511 -12.66 1.71 27.99
CA THR A 511 -13.05 1.95 29.40
C THR A 511 -14.58 2.00 29.51
N GLU A 512 -15.21 2.73 28.59
CA GLU A 512 -16.66 2.85 28.54
C GLU A 512 -17.36 1.58 28.05
N PHE A 513 -16.70 0.82 27.16
CA PHE A 513 -17.14 -0.52 26.76
C PHE A 513 -17.28 -1.43 27.98
N GLU A 514 -16.27 -1.47 28.87
CA GLU A 514 -16.34 -2.27 30.09
C GLU A 514 -17.41 -1.76 31.05
N LYS A 515 -17.52 -0.44 31.21
CA LYS A 515 -18.57 0.17 32.04
C LYS A 515 -19.96 -0.27 31.61
N LEU A 516 -20.25 -0.26 30.31
CA LEU A 516 -21.54 -0.70 29.79
C LEU A 516 -21.82 -2.17 30.11
N ILE A 517 -20.83 -3.07 30.05
CA ILE A 517 -21.00 -4.48 30.41
C ILE A 517 -21.34 -4.65 31.91
N ARG A 518 -20.69 -3.88 32.79
CA ARG A 518 -20.86 -3.98 34.25
C ARG A 518 -22.14 -3.32 34.78
N GLU A 519 -22.60 -2.26 34.12
CA GLU A 519 -23.67 -1.40 34.61
C GLU A 519 -24.99 -1.52 33.82
N ALA A 520 -25.00 -2.17 32.65
CA ALA A 520 -26.23 -2.34 31.87
C ALA A 520 -27.34 -3.01 32.69
N PRO A 521 -28.60 -2.57 32.56
CA PRO A 521 -29.70 -3.12 33.34
C PRO A 521 -30.05 -4.57 32.91
N CYS A 522 -29.62 -4.96 31.71
CA CYS A 522 -29.66 -6.33 31.19
C CYS A 522 -28.40 -7.16 31.49
N ARG A 523 -27.49 -6.73 32.37
CA ARG A 523 -26.21 -7.43 32.63
C ARG A 523 -26.34 -8.88 33.10
N HIS A 524 -27.48 -9.25 33.68
CA HIS A 524 -27.79 -10.62 34.11
C HIS A 524 -28.67 -11.38 33.11
N ASP A 525 -28.98 -10.78 31.95
CA ASP A 525 -29.66 -11.46 30.87
C ASP A 525 -28.66 -12.40 30.17
N PRO A 526 -28.93 -13.71 30.07
CA PRO A 526 -28.05 -14.65 29.38
C PRO A 526 -27.76 -14.25 27.93
N ALA A 527 -28.72 -13.66 27.22
CA ALA A 527 -28.52 -13.20 25.84
C ALA A 527 -27.51 -12.05 25.75
N PHE A 528 -27.54 -11.14 26.72
CA PHE A 528 -26.58 -10.05 26.83
C PHE A 528 -25.17 -10.57 27.14
N GLN A 529 -25.06 -11.43 28.16
CA GLN A 529 -23.77 -12.01 28.56
C GLN A 529 -23.15 -12.82 27.41
N TRP A 530 -23.94 -13.60 26.69
CA TRP A 530 -23.49 -14.34 25.52
C TRP A 530 -22.89 -13.41 24.46
N GLY A 531 -23.61 -12.34 24.11
CA GLY A 531 -23.16 -11.36 23.13
C GLY A 531 -21.92 -10.58 23.58
N ALA A 532 -21.85 -10.20 24.85
CA ALA A 532 -20.70 -9.52 25.43
C ALA A 532 -19.44 -10.42 25.38
N CYS A 533 -19.58 -11.70 25.73
CA CYS A 533 -18.50 -12.69 25.62
C CYS A 533 -18.02 -12.86 24.18
N GLN A 534 -18.93 -12.91 23.19
CA GLN A 534 -18.55 -12.96 21.77
C GLN A 534 -17.73 -11.72 21.35
N ARG A 535 -18.11 -10.51 21.79
CA ARG A 535 -17.36 -9.27 21.49
C ARG A 535 -16.00 -9.21 22.17
N LEU A 536 -15.89 -9.72 23.40
CA LEU A 536 -14.61 -9.91 24.07
C LEU A 536 -13.71 -10.92 23.30
N GLY A 537 -14.30 -12.00 22.78
CA GLY A 537 -13.63 -12.95 21.89
C GLY A 537 -13.14 -12.30 20.58
N ASP A 538 -13.97 -11.47 19.96
CA ASP A 538 -13.61 -10.68 18.76
C ASP A 538 -12.42 -9.75 19.04
N LEU A 539 -12.44 -9.04 20.18
CA LEU A 539 -11.33 -8.18 20.63
C LEU A 539 -10.05 -8.98 20.86
N ALA A 540 -10.13 -10.12 21.55
CA ALA A 540 -8.99 -11.00 21.83
C ALA A 540 -8.37 -11.59 20.54
N SER A 541 -9.18 -11.84 19.51
CA SER A 541 -8.74 -12.44 18.24
C SER A 541 -8.16 -11.44 17.25
N ASN A 542 -8.37 -10.14 17.46
CA ASN A 542 -7.99 -9.12 16.49
C ASN A 542 -6.47 -8.88 16.49
N VAL A 543 -5.77 -9.46 15.53
CA VAL A 543 -4.29 -9.37 15.42
C VAL A 543 -3.79 -7.92 15.29
N ALA A 544 -4.62 -6.99 14.82
CA ALA A 544 -4.26 -5.58 14.69
C ALA A 544 -4.23 -4.80 16.02
N LEU A 545 -4.84 -5.34 17.10
CA LEU A 545 -4.83 -4.71 18.42
C LEU A 545 -3.56 -5.06 19.22
N ASP A 546 -3.16 -4.16 20.11
CA ASP A 546 -2.04 -4.36 21.02
C ASP A 546 -2.25 -5.60 21.90
N PHE A 547 -1.15 -6.30 22.19
CA PHE A 547 -1.18 -7.53 22.98
C PHE A 547 -1.90 -7.35 24.33
N ASN A 548 -1.68 -6.23 25.02
CA ASN A 548 -2.28 -5.94 26.31
C ASN A 548 -3.82 -5.87 26.24
N ILE A 549 -4.36 -5.27 25.18
CA ILE A 549 -5.82 -5.15 24.98
C ILE A 549 -6.44 -6.53 24.75
N ARG A 550 -5.77 -7.36 23.92
CA ARG A 550 -6.23 -8.73 23.67
C ARG A 550 -6.16 -9.59 24.92
N GLN A 551 -5.11 -9.42 25.73
CA GLN A 551 -4.97 -10.09 27.01
C GLN A 551 -6.06 -9.65 27.99
N ASN A 552 -6.31 -8.35 28.11
CA ASN A 552 -7.38 -7.78 28.94
C ASN A 552 -8.77 -8.34 28.58
N ALA A 553 -9.06 -8.50 27.28
CA ALA A 553 -10.31 -9.14 26.85
C ALA A 553 -10.43 -10.58 27.36
N ILE A 554 -9.33 -11.36 27.35
CA ILE A 554 -9.30 -12.71 27.93
C ILE A 554 -9.42 -12.67 29.45
N SER A 555 -8.76 -11.74 30.13
CA SER A 555 -8.88 -11.56 31.58
C SER A 555 -10.31 -11.20 32.00
N PHE A 556 -11.05 -10.45 31.17
CA PHE A 556 -12.45 -10.17 31.45
C PHE A 556 -13.34 -11.42 31.24
N LEU A 557 -13.05 -12.24 30.23
CA LEU A 557 -13.71 -13.56 30.08
C LEU A 557 -13.42 -14.47 31.28
N GLU A 558 -12.21 -14.45 31.84
CA GLU A 558 -11.85 -15.16 33.08
C GLU A 558 -12.69 -14.68 34.28
N GLU A 559 -12.85 -13.36 34.45
CA GLU A 559 -13.68 -12.81 35.52
C GLU A 559 -15.14 -13.25 35.40
N ILE A 560 -15.72 -13.21 34.19
CA ILE A 560 -17.09 -13.66 33.94
C ILE A 560 -17.24 -15.15 34.28
N TYR A 561 -16.23 -15.97 33.97
CA TYR A 561 -16.24 -17.40 34.27
C TYR A 561 -16.12 -17.72 35.77
N ALA A 562 -15.27 -17.00 36.49
CA ALA A 562 -14.89 -17.30 37.87
C ALA A 562 -15.79 -16.62 38.93
N ASN A 563 -16.34 -15.44 38.65
CA ASN A 563 -17.07 -14.65 39.64
C ASN A 563 -18.59 -14.87 39.56
N ASP A 564 -19.03 -16.05 40.02
CA ASP A 564 -20.44 -16.45 40.08
C ASP A 564 -21.32 -15.48 40.90
N THR A 565 -20.74 -14.80 41.89
CA THR A 565 -21.47 -13.82 42.72
C THR A 565 -21.88 -12.58 41.93
N GLN A 566 -21.10 -12.21 40.92
CA GLN A 566 -21.33 -11.04 40.10
C GLN A 566 -22.04 -11.38 38.79
N TRP A 567 -21.70 -12.50 38.15
CA TRP A 567 -22.17 -12.83 36.80
C TRP A 567 -23.24 -13.93 36.75
N GLY A 568 -23.43 -14.67 37.85
CA GLY A 568 -24.38 -15.78 37.92
C GLY A 568 -23.78 -17.12 37.46
N GLN A 569 -24.48 -18.23 37.76
CA GLN A 569 -24.03 -19.60 37.46
C GLN A 569 -24.60 -20.13 36.14
N HIS A 570 -24.58 -19.31 35.09
CA HIS A 570 -25.11 -19.66 33.78
C HIS A 570 -24.17 -20.65 33.07
N ALA A 571 -24.59 -21.92 33.04
CA ALA A 571 -23.80 -23.03 32.53
C ALA A 571 -23.47 -22.91 31.02
N ASP A 572 -24.41 -22.40 30.25
CA ASP A 572 -24.30 -22.04 28.83
C ASP A 572 -23.26 -20.94 28.57
N ILE A 573 -23.23 -19.88 29.38
CA ILE A 573 -22.23 -18.81 29.29
C ILE A 573 -20.82 -19.33 29.59
N LYS A 574 -20.69 -20.18 30.62
CA LYS A 574 -19.40 -20.83 30.92
C LYS A 574 -18.93 -21.72 29.77
N GLN A 575 -19.83 -22.45 29.13
CA GLN A 575 -19.51 -23.27 27.96
C GLN A 575 -19.07 -22.42 26.75
N LEU A 576 -19.74 -21.29 26.51
CA LEU A 576 -19.35 -20.33 25.47
C LEU A 576 -17.94 -19.78 25.72
N ILE A 577 -17.62 -19.38 26.95
CA ILE A 577 -16.29 -18.86 27.31
C ILE A 577 -15.22 -19.90 27.02
N LEU A 578 -15.44 -21.16 27.42
CA LEU A 578 -14.50 -22.25 27.13
C LEU A 578 -14.33 -22.48 25.62
N LEU A 579 -15.41 -22.39 24.84
CA LEU A 579 -15.37 -22.50 23.37
C LEU A 579 -14.58 -21.35 22.72
N ILE A 580 -14.77 -20.12 23.18
CA ILE A 580 -13.99 -18.94 22.73
C ILE A 580 -12.51 -19.12 23.07
N LEU A 581 -12.19 -19.53 24.31
CA LEU A 581 -10.81 -19.75 24.74
C LEU A 581 -10.15 -20.90 23.98
N ASN A 582 -10.89 -21.97 23.64
CA ASN A 582 -10.36 -23.06 22.82
C ASN A 582 -10.03 -22.58 21.40
N ASN A 583 -10.92 -21.81 20.78
CA ASN A 583 -10.67 -21.21 19.45
C ASN A 583 -9.44 -20.28 19.47
N LEU A 584 -9.26 -19.49 20.53
CA LEU A 584 -8.07 -18.65 20.74
C LEU A 584 -6.81 -19.47 21.01
N ALA A 585 -6.92 -20.63 21.68
CA ALA A 585 -5.80 -21.52 21.95
C ALA A 585 -5.31 -22.27 20.70
N GLU A 586 -6.19 -22.54 19.75
CA GLU A 586 -5.82 -23.15 18.46
C GLU A 586 -5.02 -22.21 17.55
N SER A 587 -5.07 -20.90 17.80
CA SER A 587 -4.26 -19.92 17.06
C SER A 587 -2.77 -19.95 17.45
N SER A 588 -1.94 -19.22 16.71
CA SER A 588 -0.52 -19.03 17.03
C SER A 588 -0.27 -17.72 17.80
N GLY A 589 0.81 -17.65 18.58
CA GLY A 589 1.27 -16.43 19.26
C GLY A 589 1.02 -16.37 20.77
N ALA A 590 1.36 -15.23 21.39
CA ALA A 590 1.34 -15.05 22.84
C ALA A 590 -0.06 -15.15 23.47
N VAL A 591 -1.10 -14.72 22.74
CA VAL A 591 -2.51 -14.80 23.15
C VAL A 591 -2.96 -16.26 23.25
N ALA A 592 -2.57 -17.10 22.29
CA ALA A 592 -2.85 -18.53 22.31
C ALA A 592 -2.20 -19.24 23.50
N SER A 593 -0.96 -18.87 23.85
CA SER A 593 -0.29 -19.38 25.05
C SER A 593 -1.02 -18.97 26.34
N TYR A 594 -1.52 -17.73 26.39
CA TYR A 594 -2.30 -17.25 27.54
C TYR A 594 -3.63 -18.00 27.68
N ALA A 595 -4.38 -18.17 26.58
CA ALA A 595 -5.61 -18.96 26.55
C ALA A 595 -5.37 -20.43 26.95
N LYS A 596 -4.28 -21.06 26.46
CA LYS A 596 -3.88 -22.43 26.87
C LYS A 596 -3.61 -22.54 28.37
N ASN A 597 -2.93 -21.56 28.95
CA ASN A 597 -2.64 -21.55 30.38
C ASN A 597 -3.91 -21.37 31.20
N LEU A 598 -4.83 -20.49 30.77
CA LEU A 598 -6.10 -20.30 31.43
C LEU A 598 -6.98 -21.55 31.40
N LEU A 599 -7.07 -22.22 30.24
CA LEU A 599 -7.76 -23.51 30.11
C LEU A 599 -7.16 -24.57 31.05
N ARG A 600 -5.82 -24.67 31.12
CA ARG A 600 -5.13 -25.57 32.07
C ARG A 600 -5.43 -25.22 33.53
N ASN A 601 -5.50 -23.94 33.87
CA ASN A 601 -5.84 -23.49 35.23
C ASN A 601 -7.27 -23.88 35.61
N PHE A 602 -8.22 -23.74 34.68
CA PHE A 602 -9.60 -24.22 34.88
C PHE A 602 -9.67 -25.75 35.02
N GLU A 603 -8.77 -26.49 34.38
CA GLU A 603 -8.65 -27.94 34.56
C GLU A 603 -8.08 -28.34 35.94
N SER A 604 -7.19 -27.53 36.52
CA SER A 604 -6.42 -27.89 37.72
C SER A 604 -6.97 -27.33 39.04
N ASN A 605 -7.74 -26.23 39.01
CA ASN A 605 -8.11 -25.47 40.23
C ASN A 605 -9.52 -25.76 40.77
N GLY A 606 -10.30 -26.65 40.13
CA GLY A 606 -11.68 -26.96 40.54
C GLY A 606 -11.82 -28.06 41.60
N ILE A 607 -12.94 -28.06 42.32
CA ILE A 607 -13.40 -29.23 43.10
C ILE A 607 -13.74 -30.37 42.11
N SER A 608 -13.70 -31.64 42.53
CA SER A 608 -13.89 -32.82 41.64
C SER A 608 -15.11 -32.76 40.70
N GLU A 609 -16.18 -32.03 41.06
CA GLU A 609 -17.38 -31.80 40.24
C GLU A 609 -17.16 -30.73 39.14
N GLU A 610 -16.41 -29.65 39.40
CA GLU A 610 -16.08 -28.60 38.42
C GLU A 610 -15.11 -29.10 37.34
N CYS A 611 -14.15 -29.95 37.73
CA CYS A 611 -13.25 -30.61 36.78
C CYS A 611 -13.98 -31.64 35.89
N ALA A 612 -15.04 -32.28 36.40
CA ALA A 612 -15.89 -33.17 35.62
C ALA A 612 -16.79 -32.39 34.64
N TYR A 613 -17.31 -31.24 35.06
CA TYR A 613 -18.05 -30.29 34.21
C TYR A 613 -17.17 -29.75 33.07
N TYR A 614 -15.95 -29.29 33.38
CA TYR A 614 -14.94 -28.86 32.41
C TYR A 614 -14.63 -29.95 31.36
N ARG A 615 -14.38 -31.19 31.79
CA ARG A 615 -14.11 -32.33 30.88
C ARG A 615 -15.30 -32.74 30.03
N THR A 616 -16.53 -32.55 30.53
CA THR A 616 -17.76 -32.86 29.78
C THR A 616 -18.02 -31.79 28.72
N CYS A 617 -17.85 -30.51 29.06
CA CYS A 617 -17.94 -29.40 28.12
C CYS A 617 -16.88 -29.52 27.01
N LEU A 618 -15.62 -29.80 27.34
CA LEU A 618 -14.55 -29.96 26.34
C LEU A 618 -14.77 -31.12 25.36
N LYS A 619 -15.33 -32.25 25.81
CA LYS A 619 -15.69 -33.36 24.92
C LYS A 619 -16.80 -32.99 23.92
N SER A 620 -17.71 -32.09 24.30
CA SER A 620 -18.75 -31.57 23.40
C SER A 620 -18.24 -30.51 22.39
N VAL A 621 -17.12 -29.86 22.71
CA VAL A 621 -16.48 -28.79 21.92
C VAL A 621 -15.61 -29.32 20.77
N GLN A 622 -15.28 -30.62 20.75
CA GLN A 622 -14.39 -31.23 19.75
C GLN A 622 -14.93 -31.26 18.30
N ASN A 623 -16.16 -30.78 18.04
CA ASN A 623 -16.70 -30.60 16.69
C ASN A 623 -16.84 -29.10 16.36
N SER A 624 -16.04 -28.69 15.37
CA SER A 624 -15.50 -27.34 15.14
C SER A 624 -16.49 -26.28 14.62
N TYR A 625 -16.72 -25.23 15.42
CA TYR A 625 -17.23 -23.95 14.94
C TYR A 625 -16.22 -22.85 15.27
N THR A 626 -15.73 -22.13 14.26
CA THR A 626 -15.13 -20.81 14.51
C THR A 626 -16.29 -19.85 14.81
N LEU A 627 -16.52 -19.55 16.09
CA LEU A 627 -17.55 -18.59 16.53
C LEU A 627 -17.21 -17.15 16.18
N ILE A 628 -15.93 -16.92 15.92
CA ILE A 628 -15.36 -15.63 15.63
C ILE A 628 -15.27 -15.57 14.12
N ALA A 629 -15.92 -14.59 13.50
CA ALA A 629 -15.73 -14.31 12.08
C ALA A 629 -14.32 -13.72 11.90
N SER A 630 -13.31 -14.56 12.02
CA SER A 630 -11.92 -14.21 11.73
C SER A 630 -11.60 -14.65 10.32
N LEU A 631 -11.31 -13.65 9.49
CA LEU A 631 -10.63 -13.89 8.22
C LEU A 631 -9.29 -14.59 8.51
N PRO A 632 -8.82 -15.50 7.64
CA PRO A 632 -7.61 -16.27 7.87
C PRO A 632 -6.42 -15.37 8.22
N PRO A 633 -5.47 -15.85 9.05
CA PRO A 633 -4.27 -15.11 9.38
C PRO A 633 -3.54 -14.72 8.09
N ARG A 634 -3.22 -13.43 7.98
CA ARG A 634 -2.71 -12.80 6.77
C ARG A 634 -1.40 -13.46 6.33
N HIS A 635 -1.46 -14.28 5.29
CA HIS A 635 -0.29 -14.66 4.51
C HIS A 635 0.14 -13.49 3.60
N GLU A 636 1.33 -13.58 2.99
CA GLU A 636 1.85 -12.56 2.08
C GLU A 636 0.78 -12.13 1.05
N PRO A 637 0.61 -10.82 0.81
CA PRO A 637 -0.51 -10.31 0.03
C PRO A 637 -0.34 -10.70 -1.44
N ARG A 638 -1.26 -11.51 -1.98
CA ARG A 638 -1.11 -12.11 -3.31
C ARG A 638 -1.49 -11.12 -4.41
N LEU A 639 -2.62 -10.44 -4.26
CA LEU A 639 -3.09 -9.48 -5.25
C LEU A 639 -2.17 -8.26 -5.30
N LEU A 640 -1.86 -7.67 -4.14
CA LEU A 640 -0.97 -6.52 -3.99
C LEU A 640 0.40 -6.80 -4.60
N ASN A 641 1.02 -7.95 -4.26
CA ASN A 641 2.31 -8.31 -4.83
C ASN A 641 2.22 -8.52 -6.34
N SER A 642 1.17 -9.18 -6.84
CA SER A 642 0.98 -9.34 -8.29
C SER A 642 0.81 -8.01 -9.03
N ILE A 643 0.22 -6.99 -8.38
CA ILE A 643 -0.03 -5.69 -8.99
C ILE A 643 1.23 -4.82 -8.94
N GLN A 644 1.92 -4.80 -7.81
CA GLN A 644 3.12 -3.97 -7.61
C GLN A 644 4.37 -4.56 -8.30
N ASN A 645 4.48 -5.88 -8.41
CA ASN A 645 5.67 -6.57 -8.91
C ASN A 645 5.56 -7.00 -10.38
N LYS A 646 4.77 -6.29 -11.20
CA LYS A 646 4.70 -6.58 -12.65
C LYS A 646 6.07 -6.53 -13.35
N THR A 647 6.99 -5.70 -12.84
CA THR A 647 8.39 -5.55 -13.28
C THR A 647 9.23 -5.04 -12.11
N ASP A 648 10.42 -5.60 -11.88
CA ASP A 648 11.29 -5.32 -10.71
C ASP A 648 11.85 -3.87 -10.74
N ILE A 649 11.76 -3.20 -11.89
CA ILE A 649 12.32 -1.87 -12.12
C ILE A 649 11.40 -0.70 -11.73
N GLU A 650 10.08 -0.90 -11.61
CA GLU A 650 9.13 0.23 -11.51
C GLU A 650 9.11 0.92 -10.15
N ILE A 651 9.30 0.17 -9.06
CA ILE A 651 9.35 0.75 -7.71
C ILE A 651 10.66 1.53 -7.55
N PRO A 652 11.85 0.96 -7.85
CA PRO A 652 13.10 1.70 -7.73
C PRO A 652 13.18 2.91 -8.68
N LEU A 653 12.60 2.82 -9.89
CA LEU A 653 12.53 3.96 -10.82
C LEU A 653 11.70 5.13 -10.26
N ARG A 654 10.58 4.84 -9.58
CA ARG A 654 9.76 5.87 -8.91
C ARG A 654 10.54 6.54 -7.79
N GLN A 655 11.24 5.76 -6.97
CA GLN A 655 12.09 6.30 -5.91
C GLN A 655 13.16 7.23 -6.49
N LEU A 656 13.84 6.81 -7.57
CA LEU A 656 14.79 7.64 -8.28
C LEU A 656 14.15 8.96 -8.74
N LYS A 657 12.98 8.95 -9.39
CA LYS A 657 12.26 10.17 -9.81
C LYS A 657 12.08 11.15 -8.63
N TYR A 658 11.58 10.67 -7.49
CA TYR A 658 11.37 11.52 -6.31
C TYR A 658 12.67 12.11 -5.75
N GLU A 659 13.74 11.31 -5.68
CA GLU A 659 15.04 11.79 -5.22
C GLU A 659 15.61 12.88 -6.14
N ARG A 660 15.43 12.74 -7.46
CA ARG A 660 15.91 13.73 -8.43
C ARG A 660 15.13 15.05 -8.36
N LEU A 661 13.81 14.99 -8.13
CA LEU A 661 12.96 16.19 -8.04
C LEU A 661 13.13 16.98 -6.73
N ARG A 662 13.60 16.35 -5.64
CA ARG A 662 13.73 16.99 -4.32
C ARG A 662 14.83 18.07 -4.24
N ASN A 663 15.80 18.08 -5.16
CA ASN A 663 17.04 18.86 -5.03
C ASN A 663 16.98 20.33 -5.54
N ARG A 664 15.79 20.91 -5.75
CA ARG A 664 15.66 22.21 -6.47
C ARG A 664 15.84 23.48 -5.62
N ASP A 665 15.60 23.42 -4.31
CA ASP A 665 15.14 24.61 -3.58
C ASP A 665 16.16 25.73 -3.27
N ASN A 666 17.42 25.68 -3.73
CA ASN A 666 18.47 26.57 -3.21
C ASN A 666 19.22 27.47 -4.21
N GLU A 667 18.95 27.42 -5.52
CA GLU A 667 19.68 28.23 -6.51
C GLU A 667 18.78 28.98 -7.51
N VAL A 668 19.21 30.20 -7.88
CA VAL A 668 18.54 31.01 -8.90
C VAL A 668 18.85 30.42 -10.27
N TYR A 669 17.79 30.07 -11.03
CA TYR A 669 17.90 29.58 -12.39
C TYR A 669 17.17 30.50 -13.37
N ILE A 670 17.86 30.84 -14.46
CA ILE A 670 17.34 31.57 -15.61
C ILE A 670 17.65 30.73 -16.86
N SER A 671 16.64 30.49 -17.70
CA SER A 671 16.83 29.74 -18.95
C SER A 671 17.87 30.47 -19.83
N PRO A 672 18.97 29.82 -20.23
CA PRO A 672 19.96 30.42 -21.10
C PRO A 672 19.43 30.56 -22.52
N ARG A 673 19.95 31.57 -23.22
CA ARG A 673 19.78 31.68 -24.67
C ARG A 673 20.97 31.03 -25.36
N ALA A 674 20.83 30.77 -26.65
CA ALA A 674 21.88 30.12 -27.42
C ALA A 674 21.97 30.63 -28.86
N LYS A 675 23.10 30.34 -29.50
CA LYS A 675 23.49 30.74 -30.86
C LYS A 675 23.87 29.50 -31.66
N LEU A 676 23.72 29.56 -32.99
CA LEU A 676 24.11 28.45 -33.88
C LEU A 676 25.62 28.19 -33.87
N HIS A 677 26.43 29.24 -33.74
CA HIS A 677 27.88 29.20 -33.65
C HIS A 677 28.38 30.51 -33.02
N THR A 678 29.66 30.57 -32.63
CA THR A 678 30.24 31.65 -31.82
C THR A 678 30.05 33.06 -32.42
N SER A 679 30.10 33.19 -33.75
CA SER A 679 29.97 34.47 -34.47
C SER A 679 28.55 34.82 -34.94
N ALA A 680 27.53 34.02 -34.61
CA ALA A 680 26.15 34.30 -35.03
C ALA A 680 25.57 35.54 -34.31
N LYS A 681 24.90 36.41 -35.06
CA LYS A 681 24.34 37.70 -34.56
C LYS A 681 23.05 37.54 -33.74
N GLY A 682 22.27 36.49 -33.97
CA GLY A 682 21.00 36.24 -33.27
C GLY A 682 21.12 35.13 -32.23
N SER A 683 20.36 35.23 -31.14
CA SER A 683 20.18 34.17 -30.15
C SER A 683 18.73 33.73 -30.05
N PHE A 684 18.51 32.48 -29.67
CA PHE A 684 17.20 31.85 -29.46
C PHE A 684 17.13 31.22 -28.06
N ASP A 685 15.94 30.83 -27.61
CA ASP A 685 15.77 30.12 -26.34
C ASP A 685 16.35 28.70 -26.43
N LEU A 686 17.24 28.33 -25.50
CA LEU A 686 17.93 27.03 -25.55
C LEU A 686 16.96 25.87 -25.28
N THR A 687 16.06 26.01 -24.32
CA THR A 687 15.08 24.98 -23.95
C THR A 687 14.23 24.58 -25.15
N SER A 688 13.68 25.55 -25.86
CA SER A 688 12.90 25.33 -27.08
C SER A 688 13.69 24.55 -28.13
N LYS A 689 14.99 24.86 -28.28
CA LYS A 689 15.85 24.18 -29.26
C LYS A 689 16.21 22.74 -28.84
N VAL A 690 16.33 22.48 -27.55
CA VAL A 690 16.52 21.12 -27.02
C VAL A 690 15.25 20.29 -27.20
N GLN A 691 14.07 20.87 -26.98
CA GLN A 691 12.79 20.17 -27.21
C GLN A 691 12.58 19.80 -28.70
N GLU A 692 12.94 20.72 -29.62
CA GLU A 692 12.99 20.43 -31.05
C GLU A 692 13.94 19.25 -31.36
N PHE A 693 15.11 19.23 -30.72
CA PHE A 693 16.08 18.15 -30.86
C PHE A 693 15.53 16.81 -30.34
N LEU A 694 14.92 16.78 -29.15
CA LEU A 694 14.36 15.57 -28.53
C LEU A 694 13.24 14.95 -29.38
N SER A 695 12.52 15.79 -30.12
CA SER A 695 11.47 15.40 -31.09
C SER A 695 12.03 14.97 -32.46
N SER A 696 13.29 15.28 -32.75
CA SER A 696 13.95 14.97 -34.01
C SER A 696 14.44 13.51 -34.08
N ASN A 697 15.07 13.11 -35.20
CA ASN A 697 15.75 11.82 -35.33
C ASN A 697 17.25 11.89 -34.95
N LYS A 698 17.73 13.08 -34.58
CA LYS A 698 19.12 13.28 -34.14
C LYS A 698 19.36 12.55 -32.82
N LYS A 699 20.63 12.23 -32.56
CA LYS A 699 21.01 11.39 -31.42
C LYS A 699 21.92 12.10 -30.43
N VAL A 700 22.64 13.14 -30.86
CA VAL A 700 23.59 13.85 -30.01
C VAL A 700 23.38 15.36 -30.16
N PHE A 701 23.26 16.04 -29.03
CA PHE A 701 23.21 17.50 -28.93
C PHE A 701 24.45 17.96 -28.16
N LEU A 702 25.30 18.76 -28.78
CA LEU A 702 26.45 19.36 -28.12
C LEU A 702 26.15 20.80 -27.76
N LEU A 703 26.19 21.04 -26.45
CA LEU A 703 26.07 22.37 -25.87
C LEU A 703 27.46 22.90 -25.55
N LEU A 704 27.90 23.89 -26.32
CA LEU A 704 29.14 24.62 -26.09
C LEU A 704 28.88 25.91 -25.31
N GLY A 705 29.92 26.48 -24.73
CA GLY A 705 29.87 27.78 -24.07
C GLY A 705 31.06 27.97 -23.16
N ASP A 706 31.33 29.23 -22.83
CA ASP A 706 32.45 29.59 -21.97
C ASP A 706 32.31 28.98 -20.55
N SER A 707 33.41 28.96 -19.81
CA SER A 707 33.38 28.57 -18.40
C SER A 707 32.43 29.48 -17.62
N GLY A 708 31.59 28.90 -16.74
CA GLY A 708 30.60 29.65 -15.98
C GLY A 708 29.36 30.11 -16.76
N ALA A 709 29.23 29.81 -18.06
CA ALA A 709 28.08 30.21 -18.89
C ALA A 709 26.73 29.58 -18.49
N GLY A 710 26.71 28.64 -17.54
CA GLY A 710 25.48 28.01 -17.03
C GLY A 710 25.10 26.67 -17.65
N LYS A 711 26.01 25.99 -18.37
CA LYS A 711 25.77 24.69 -19.01
C LYS A 711 25.31 23.61 -18.02
N SER A 712 26.06 23.40 -16.94
CA SER A 712 25.73 22.40 -15.90
C SER A 712 24.41 22.72 -15.20
N THR A 713 24.14 24.01 -14.93
CA THR A 713 22.88 24.46 -14.34
C THR A 713 21.70 24.19 -15.28
N PHE A 714 21.86 24.44 -16.57
CA PHE A 714 20.88 24.09 -17.60
C PHE A 714 20.63 22.58 -17.67
N ASN A 715 21.69 21.76 -17.68
CA ASN A 715 21.57 20.30 -17.72
C ASN A 715 20.78 19.73 -16.53
N ARG A 716 20.97 20.27 -15.33
CA ARG A 716 20.19 19.88 -14.14
C ARG A 716 18.73 20.31 -14.22
N ALA A 717 18.46 21.54 -14.69
CA ALA A 717 17.10 22.02 -14.91
C ALA A 717 16.38 21.18 -15.97
N LEU A 718 17.07 20.84 -17.06
CA LEU A 718 16.56 19.97 -18.12
C LEU A 718 16.20 18.58 -17.59
N GLU A 719 17.04 17.98 -16.74
CA GLU A 719 16.72 16.68 -16.13
C GLU A 719 15.41 16.73 -15.33
N ILE A 720 15.22 17.79 -14.54
CA ILE A 720 14.01 18.01 -13.74
C ILE A 720 12.79 18.16 -14.65
N ASP A 721 12.88 19.00 -15.67
CA ASP A 721 11.77 19.22 -16.62
C ASP A 721 11.40 17.90 -17.33
N LEU A 722 12.40 17.11 -17.75
CA LEU A 722 12.17 15.80 -18.35
C LEU A 722 11.58 14.78 -17.38
N TRP A 723 11.93 14.83 -16.09
CA TRP A 723 11.29 13.99 -15.07
C TRP A 723 9.85 14.40 -14.79
N ASN A 724 9.53 15.70 -14.85
CA ASN A 724 8.16 16.19 -14.73
C ASN A 724 7.30 15.75 -15.92
N ASP A 725 7.87 15.75 -17.14
CA ASP A 725 7.20 15.35 -18.37
C ASP A 725 7.19 13.83 -18.61
N TYR A 726 7.85 13.04 -17.75
CA TYR A 726 8.02 11.60 -17.94
C TYR A 726 6.70 10.82 -17.77
N ASP A 727 6.23 10.19 -18.86
CA ASP A 727 5.14 9.21 -18.88
C ASP A 727 5.68 7.77 -18.88
N LYS A 728 5.11 6.86 -18.09
CA LYS A 728 5.57 5.46 -17.97
C LYS A 728 5.45 4.65 -19.27
N ILE A 729 4.49 4.97 -20.14
CA ILE A 729 4.17 4.14 -21.30
C ILE A 729 5.11 4.43 -22.48
N ASN A 730 5.48 5.69 -22.68
CA ASN A 730 6.29 6.14 -23.83
C ASN A 730 7.48 7.03 -23.46
N GLY A 731 7.69 7.31 -22.17
CA GLY A 731 8.71 8.22 -21.69
C GLY A 731 10.10 7.60 -21.70
N ARG A 732 11.08 8.40 -22.12
CA ARG A 732 12.49 8.06 -22.01
C ARG A 732 13.00 8.52 -20.65
N ILE A 733 13.72 7.66 -19.95
CA ILE A 733 14.23 7.93 -18.60
C ILE A 733 15.38 8.95 -18.69
N PRO A 734 15.26 10.15 -18.11
CA PRO A 734 16.35 11.11 -18.08
C PRO A 734 17.39 10.70 -17.03
N LEU A 735 18.66 10.69 -17.43
CA LEU A 735 19.81 10.40 -16.57
C LEU A 735 20.84 11.51 -16.72
N PHE A 736 20.93 12.38 -15.72
CA PHE A 736 22.07 13.28 -15.58
C PHE A 736 23.30 12.54 -15.05
N ILE A 737 24.40 12.71 -15.78
CA ILE A 737 25.68 12.04 -15.56
C ILE A 737 26.78 13.10 -15.50
N HIS A 738 27.37 13.27 -14.32
CA HIS A 738 28.58 14.06 -14.16
C HIS A 738 29.78 13.19 -14.56
N LEU A 739 30.26 13.35 -15.79
CA LEU A 739 31.28 12.49 -16.40
C LEU A 739 32.57 12.36 -15.58
N PRO A 740 33.10 13.42 -14.92
CA PRO A 740 34.32 13.33 -14.11
C PRO A 740 34.21 12.41 -12.90
N ALA A 741 33.00 12.16 -12.40
CA ALA A 741 32.77 11.27 -11.25
C ALA A 741 32.78 9.78 -11.63
N ILE A 742 32.83 9.45 -12.92
CA ILE A 742 32.78 8.07 -13.40
C ILE A 742 34.17 7.65 -13.87
N ASP A 743 34.73 6.59 -13.26
CA ASP A 743 35.96 5.98 -13.79
C ASP A 743 35.70 5.38 -15.18
N LYS A 744 36.58 5.67 -16.15
CA LYS A 744 36.49 5.20 -17.55
C LYS A 744 35.07 5.33 -18.13
N PRO A 745 34.56 6.55 -18.37
CA PRO A 745 33.18 6.76 -18.82
C PRO A 745 32.86 6.17 -20.22
N GLY A 746 33.87 5.71 -20.96
CA GLY A 746 33.69 5.03 -22.25
C GLY A 746 33.24 3.57 -22.12
N GLN A 747 33.16 3.03 -20.90
CA GLN A 747 32.76 1.65 -20.61
C GLN A 747 31.64 1.60 -19.57
N GLY A 748 30.48 1.08 -19.97
CA GLY A 748 29.36 0.82 -19.07
C GLY A 748 28.79 2.06 -18.39
N LEU A 749 28.70 3.19 -19.10
CA LEU A 749 28.28 4.48 -18.54
C LEU A 749 26.93 4.40 -17.83
N ILE A 750 25.94 3.79 -18.49
CA ILE A 750 24.58 3.60 -17.94
C ILE A 750 24.63 2.65 -16.73
N ASP A 751 25.37 1.55 -16.81
CA ASP A 751 25.49 0.57 -15.73
C ASP A 751 26.06 1.21 -14.47
N LYS A 752 27.16 1.94 -14.58
CA LYS A 752 27.82 2.62 -13.47
C LYS A 752 26.93 3.69 -12.85
N GLN A 753 26.21 4.44 -13.68
CA GLN A 753 25.27 5.44 -13.20
C GLN A 753 24.11 4.80 -12.43
N LEU A 754 23.50 3.74 -12.96
CA LEU A 754 22.41 3.04 -12.28
C LEU A 754 22.90 2.31 -11.02
N GLN A 755 24.11 1.75 -11.02
CA GLN A 755 24.72 1.16 -9.82
C GLN A 755 24.96 2.20 -8.73
N SER A 756 25.27 3.45 -9.08
CA SER A 756 25.39 4.55 -8.10
C SER A 756 24.06 4.94 -7.46
N PHE A 757 22.94 4.46 -8.02
CA PHE A 757 21.59 4.59 -7.46
C PHE A 757 21.09 3.25 -6.88
N ASP A 758 21.99 2.33 -6.51
CA ASP A 758 21.71 1.05 -5.87
C ASP A 758 20.85 0.04 -6.68
N PHE A 759 20.75 0.21 -7.99
CA PHE A 759 20.06 -0.77 -8.85
C PHE A 759 20.88 -2.06 -9.02
N THR A 760 20.20 -3.21 -8.94
CA THR A 760 20.83 -4.53 -9.11
C THR A 760 21.16 -4.83 -10.57
N GLU A 761 22.07 -5.79 -10.81
CA GLU A 761 22.40 -6.20 -12.18
C GLU A 761 21.18 -6.70 -12.99
N ASN A 762 20.24 -7.37 -12.32
CA ASN A 762 19.04 -7.88 -12.98
C ASN A 762 18.11 -6.74 -13.39
N GLN A 763 17.90 -5.77 -12.49
CA GLN A 763 17.15 -4.55 -12.79
C GLN A 763 17.81 -3.77 -13.94
N ILE A 764 19.13 -3.62 -13.94
CA ILE A 764 19.86 -2.92 -15.02
C ILE A 764 19.69 -3.64 -16.36
N LYS A 765 19.76 -4.98 -16.37
CA LYS A 765 19.49 -5.78 -17.58
C LYS A 765 18.06 -5.56 -18.06
N GLU A 766 17.10 -5.54 -17.16
CA GLU A 766 15.69 -5.29 -17.47
C GLU A 766 15.46 -3.87 -18.01
N PHE A 767 16.05 -2.84 -17.39
CA PHE A 767 16.04 -1.47 -17.89
C PHE A 767 16.52 -1.37 -19.34
N LYS A 768 17.66 -2.00 -19.64
CA LYS A 768 18.24 -2.00 -20.98
C LYS A 768 17.39 -2.74 -22.02
N LEU A 769 16.54 -3.66 -21.58
CA LEU A 769 15.64 -4.43 -22.45
C LEU A 769 14.30 -3.72 -22.68
N LEU A 770 13.78 -3.02 -21.67
CA LEU A 770 12.40 -2.52 -21.63
C LEU A 770 12.26 -1.00 -21.74
N ARG A 771 13.35 -0.24 -21.59
CA ARG A 771 13.30 1.22 -21.46
C ARG A 771 14.35 1.92 -22.33
N GLU A 772 14.00 3.12 -22.77
CA GLU A 772 14.92 4.06 -23.43
C GLU A 772 15.39 5.12 -22.44
N PHE A 773 16.58 5.68 -22.68
CA PHE A 773 17.19 6.70 -21.83
C PHE A 773 17.49 8.00 -22.61
N ILE A 774 17.37 9.14 -21.92
CA ILE A 774 17.95 10.42 -22.32
C ILE A 774 19.17 10.63 -21.43
N LEU A 775 20.37 10.60 -22.03
CA LEU A 775 21.61 10.83 -21.30
C LEU A 775 21.98 12.31 -21.36
N ILE A 776 22.12 12.94 -20.19
CA ILE A 776 22.56 14.32 -20.04
C ILE A 776 23.97 14.28 -19.43
N CYS A 777 24.98 14.41 -20.27
CA CYS A 777 26.38 14.28 -19.86
C CYS A 777 26.99 15.67 -19.61
N ASP A 778 27.59 15.85 -18.44
CA ASP A 778 28.19 17.11 -18.00
C ASP A 778 29.69 16.95 -17.70
N GLY A 779 30.50 17.95 -18.02
CA GLY A 779 31.96 17.93 -17.80
C GLY A 779 32.75 17.09 -18.82
N TYR A 780 32.43 17.20 -20.12
CA TYR A 780 33.13 16.43 -21.17
C TYR A 780 34.58 16.87 -21.38
N ASP A 781 34.89 18.14 -21.15
CA ASP A 781 36.24 18.71 -21.17
C ASP A 781 37.11 18.25 -19.99
N GLU A 782 36.48 17.75 -18.92
CA GLU A 782 37.13 17.34 -17.68
C GLU A 782 37.50 15.84 -17.66
N ILE A 783 37.18 15.07 -18.71
CA ILE A 783 37.55 13.64 -18.79
C ILE A 783 38.87 13.42 -19.53
N GLN A 784 39.75 12.61 -18.95
CA GLN A 784 41.05 12.23 -19.54
C GLN A 784 40.91 11.07 -20.54
N GLN A 785 40.08 11.22 -21.58
CA GLN A 785 39.90 10.19 -22.61
C GLN A 785 40.45 10.60 -23.98
N THR A 786 41.01 9.63 -24.69
CA THR A 786 41.58 9.79 -26.04
C THR A 786 40.62 9.37 -27.16
N ARG A 787 39.38 8.96 -26.84
CA ARG A 787 38.37 8.50 -27.80
C ARG A 787 37.01 9.12 -27.50
N ASN A 788 36.31 9.54 -28.56
CA ASN A 788 34.97 10.10 -28.45
C ASN A 788 33.95 9.07 -27.94
N LEU A 789 33.04 9.52 -27.07
CA LEU A 789 31.94 8.69 -26.54
C LEU A 789 30.90 8.32 -27.62
N SER A 790 30.80 9.11 -28.71
CA SER A 790 29.94 8.83 -29.88
C SER A 790 30.77 8.56 -31.13
N LYS A 791 30.36 7.55 -31.91
CA LYS A 791 31.01 7.15 -33.18
C LYS A 791 30.30 7.69 -34.44
N ASN A 792 29.12 8.30 -34.30
CA ASN A 792 28.29 8.74 -35.44
C ASN A 792 28.18 10.26 -35.51
N LEU A 793 29.04 10.88 -36.33
CA LEU A 793 29.11 12.34 -36.51
C LEU A 793 27.93 12.91 -37.33
N GLU A 794 27.21 12.07 -38.09
CA GLU A 794 26.14 12.52 -39.00
C GLU A 794 24.80 12.86 -38.31
N LEU A 795 24.65 12.62 -37.01
CA LEU A 795 23.41 12.82 -36.24
C LEU A 795 23.54 13.88 -35.13
N PHE A 796 24.44 14.82 -35.33
CA PHE A 796 24.84 15.82 -34.36
C PHE A 796 24.11 17.16 -34.53
N GLN A 797 23.82 17.83 -33.43
CA GLN A 797 23.40 19.24 -33.42
C GLN A 797 24.27 20.02 -32.45
N GLU A 798 24.92 21.06 -32.95
CA GLU A 798 25.79 21.93 -32.16
C GLU A 798 25.11 23.28 -31.91
N VAL A 799 25.24 23.77 -30.68
CA VAL A 799 24.72 25.06 -30.25
C VAL A 799 25.66 25.64 -29.19
N VAL A 800 25.87 26.97 -29.20
CA VAL A 800 26.71 27.70 -28.24
C VAL A 800 25.83 28.54 -27.31
N VAL A 801 25.99 28.43 -25.99
CA VAL A 801 25.30 29.30 -25.01
C VAL A 801 25.65 30.76 -25.26
N ALA A 802 24.63 31.61 -25.32
CA ALA A 802 24.79 33.05 -25.44
C ALA A 802 25.01 33.69 -24.06
N PRO A 803 25.82 34.76 -23.97
CA PRO A 803 25.89 35.57 -22.76
C PRO A 803 24.50 36.11 -22.37
N PHE A 804 24.27 36.35 -21.08
CA PHE A 804 23.01 36.93 -20.61
C PHE A 804 22.79 38.31 -21.22
N ASN A 805 21.56 38.54 -21.66
CA ASN A 805 21.10 39.87 -22.05
C ASN A 805 20.65 40.68 -20.80
N LYS A 806 20.33 41.95 -21.00
CA LYS A 806 19.93 42.85 -19.90
C LYS A 806 18.70 42.34 -19.13
N ASP A 807 17.74 41.73 -19.82
CA ASP A 807 16.52 41.22 -19.21
C ASP A 807 16.81 39.98 -18.33
N GLN A 808 17.67 39.07 -18.81
CA GLN A 808 18.11 37.91 -18.03
C GLN A 808 18.92 38.31 -16.79
N ILE A 809 19.77 39.34 -16.88
CA ILE A 809 20.50 39.89 -15.73
C ILE A 809 19.52 40.46 -14.70
N GLN A 810 18.52 41.23 -15.15
CA GLN A 810 17.50 41.80 -14.27
C GLN A 810 16.68 40.72 -13.56
N ASP A 811 16.14 39.75 -14.31
CA ASP A 811 15.36 38.63 -13.74
C ASP A 811 16.20 37.80 -12.75
N TYR A 812 17.49 37.59 -13.05
CA TYR A 812 18.40 36.92 -12.11
C TYR A 812 18.52 37.69 -10.79
N ILE A 813 18.73 39.01 -10.84
CA ILE A 813 18.85 39.87 -9.66
C ILE A 813 17.56 39.85 -8.84
N ASP A 814 16.41 40.00 -9.49
CA ASP A 814 15.10 40.02 -8.82
C ASP A 814 14.84 38.72 -8.04
N ARG A 815 15.11 37.57 -8.68
CA ARG A 815 14.99 36.26 -8.02
C ARG A 815 16.04 36.08 -6.93
N TYR A 816 17.26 36.57 -7.13
CA TYR A 816 18.35 36.48 -6.15
C TYR A 816 18.01 37.22 -4.86
N VAL A 817 17.49 38.46 -4.95
CA VAL A 817 17.12 39.28 -3.79
C VAL A 817 16.06 38.57 -2.94
N VAL A 818 15.04 38.00 -3.59
CA VAL A 818 13.97 37.25 -2.91
C VAL A 818 14.52 35.97 -2.28
N LEU A 819 15.24 35.15 -3.06
CA LEU A 819 15.71 33.84 -2.62
C LEU A 819 16.74 33.94 -1.48
N LYS A 820 17.69 34.87 -1.58
CA LYS A 820 18.75 35.06 -0.57
C LYS A 820 18.34 36.00 0.56
N LYS A 821 17.14 36.58 0.51
CA LYS A 821 16.67 37.62 1.45
C LYS A 821 17.73 38.71 1.63
N SER A 822 18.23 39.21 0.50
CA SER A 822 19.31 40.19 0.52
C SER A 822 18.86 41.49 1.19
N LEU A 823 19.78 42.15 1.91
CA LEU A 823 19.56 43.48 2.46
C LEU A 823 19.54 44.57 1.38
N TRP A 824 20.17 44.30 0.23
CA TRP A 824 20.16 45.16 -0.95
C TRP A 824 18.97 44.83 -1.84
N GLY A 825 18.29 45.86 -2.35
CA GLY A 825 17.25 45.71 -3.35
C GLY A 825 17.82 45.56 -4.76
N SER A 826 16.98 45.15 -5.71
CA SER A 826 17.37 44.99 -7.11
C SER A 826 17.94 46.28 -7.73
N GLU A 827 17.39 47.43 -7.34
CA GLU A 827 17.87 48.74 -7.79
C GLU A 827 19.30 49.04 -7.32
N ASP A 828 19.66 48.62 -6.12
CA ASP A 828 20.99 48.88 -5.54
C ASP A 828 22.07 48.10 -6.31
N TYR A 829 21.79 46.83 -6.60
CA TYR A 829 22.66 46.02 -7.46
C TYR A 829 22.77 46.60 -8.87
N GLN A 830 21.68 47.03 -9.48
CA GLN A 830 21.71 47.64 -10.82
C GLN A 830 22.52 48.94 -10.86
N LYS A 831 22.42 49.78 -9.81
CA LYS A 831 23.24 50.98 -9.68
C LYS A 831 24.72 50.62 -9.55
N ALA A 832 25.06 49.67 -8.68
CA ALA A 832 26.45 49.23 -8.48
C ALA A 832 27.08 48.64 -9.76
N LEU A 833 26.34 47.80 -10.50
CA LEU A 833 26.81 47.23 -11.77
C LEU A 833 27.10 48.29 -12.83
N LYS A 834 26.33 49.40 -12.86
CA LYS A 834 26.54 50.53 -13.79
C LYS A 834 27.72 51.42 -13.40
N LEU A 835 27.95 51.59 -12.10
CA LEU A 835 28.97 52.49 -11.57
C LEU A 835 30.39 51.93 -11.74
N ILE A 836 30.56 50.61 -11.61
CA ILE A 836 31.88 49.96 -11.68
C ILE A 836 32.26 49.69 -13.14
N PRO A 837 33.39 50.23 -13.66
CA PRO A 837 33.79 50.07 -15.05
C PRO A 837 33.89 48.60 -15.49
N ASN A 838 33.32 48.27 -16.65
CA ASN A 838 33.32 46.94 -17.29
C ASN A 838 32.65 45.81 -16.49
N LEU A 839 32.03 46.11 -15.33
CA LEU A 839 31.37 45.08 -14.51
C LEU A 839 30.07 44.58 -15.17
N GLN A 840 29.35 45.45 -15.87
CA GLN A 840 28.17 45.04 -16.65
C GLN A 840 28.49 43.99 -17.72
N ASP A 841 29.63 44.15 -18.42
CA ASP A 841 30.04 43.19 -19.44
C ASP A 841 30.44 41.86 -18.81
N LEU A 842 31.12 41.90 -17.65
CA LEU A 842 31.48 40.72 -16.87
C LEU A 842 30.25 39.96 -16.36
N ALA A 843 29.22 40.70 -15.92
CA ALA A 843 27.96 40.19 -15.42
C ALA A 843 27.08 39.53 -16.50
N THR A 844 27.48 39.57 -17.78
CA THR A 844 26.84 38.75 -18.83
C THR A 844 27.15 37.26 -18.66
N ASN A 845 28.21 36.91 -17.92
CA ASN A 845 28.48 35.53 -17.49
C ASN A 845 27.74 35.24 -16.17
N PRO A 846 26.84 34.24 -16.11
CA PRO A 846 26.01 33.98 -14.94
C PRO A 846 26.79 33.69 -13.66
N PHE A 847 27.92 32.99 -13.75
CA PHE A 847 28.78 32.72 -12.61
C PHE A 847 29.37 34.01 -12.04
N LEU A 848 29.86 34.89 -12.91
CA LEU A 848 30.43 36.17 -12.49
C LEU A 848 29.37 37.14 -11.98
N LEU A 849 28.15 37.10 -12.54
CA LEU A 849 27.00 37.83 -11.99
C LEU A 849 26.71 37.36 -10.56
N LYS A 850 26.55 36.05 -10.32
CA LYS A 850 26.33 35.48 -8.98
C LYS A 850 27.39 35.96 -7.99
N LEU A 851 28.66 35.84 -8.37
CA LEU A 851 29.79 36.24 -7.54
C LEU A 851 29.78 37.75 -7.26
N SER A 852 29.45 38.57 -8.26
CA SER A 852 29.30 40.02 -8.10
C SER A 852 28.22 40.35 -7.07
N LEU A 853 27.03 39.74 -7.16
CA LEU A 853 25.94 40.00 -6.21
C LEU A 853 26.26 39.54 -4.77
N GLU A 854 27.16 38.59 -4.60
CA GLU A 854 27.59 38.11 -3.28
C GLU A 854 28.67 39.00 -2.65
N VAL A 855 29.48 39.67 -3.48
CA VAL A 855 30.64 40.46 -3.05
C VAL A 855 30.29 41.94 -2.90
N LEU A 856 29.47 42.51 -3.80
CA LEU A 856 29.16 43.93 -3.83
C LEU A 856 28.66 44.51 -2.49
N PRO A 857 27.76 43.84 -1.74
CA PRO A 857 27.31 44.37 -0.45
C PRO A 857 28.43 44.46 0.59
N ARG A 858 29.41 43.54 0.57
CA ARG A 858 30.55 43.56 1.51
C ARG A 858 31.50 44.72 1.19
N LEU A 859 31.78 44.94 -0.09
CA LEU A 859 32.65 46.02 -0.55
C LEU A 859 32.06 47.41 -0.30
N LEU A 860 30.76 47.58 -0.55
CA LEU A 860 30.09 48.88 -0.51
C LEU A 860 29.48 49.22 0.87
N ASN A 861 29.26 48.25 1.76
CA ASN A 861 28.90 48.55 3.16
C ASN A 861 30.10 49.06 3.99
N THR A 862 31.33 48.81 3.55
CA THR A 862 32.55 49.23 4.25
C THR A 862 32.97 50.66 3.88
N SER A 863 32.43 51.20 2.79
CA SER A 863 32.70 52.54 2.30
C SER A 863 31.45 53.42 2.47
N SER A 864 31.55 54.43 3.34
CA SER A 864 30.46 55.36 3.63
C SER A 864 30.00 56.08 2.35
N GLU A 865 28.73 55.85 1.99
CA GLU A 865 28.00 56.39 0.83
C GLU A 865 28.47 55.94 -0.56
N PHE A 866 27.50 55.50 -1.39
CA PHE A 866 27.60 55.17 -2.81
C PHE A 866 28.25 56.25 -3.71
N SER A 867 28.52 57.43 -3.14
CA SER A 867 28.85 58.68 -3.83
C SER A 867 30.37 58.92 -3.98
N GLU A 868 31.23 58.33 -3.13
CA GLU A 868 32.68 58.64 -3.12
C GLU A 868 33.63 57.43 -3.22
N ALA A 869 33.13 56.19 -3.10
CA ALA A 869 33.96 54.99 -3.15
C ALA A 869 34.30 54.58 -4.59
N ARG A 870 35.50 54.91 -5.08
CA ARG A 870 36.03 54.39 -6.35
C ARG A 870 36.54 52.95 -6.17
N ILE A 871 35.65 51.97 -6.16
CA ILE A 871 36.05 50.56 -6.21
C ILE A 871 36.81 50.32 -7.52
N THR A 872 38.06 49.93 -7.39
CA THR A 872 38.90 49.57 -8.51
C THR A 872 38.60 48.13 -8.96
N ARG A 873 38.87 47.85 -10.24
CA ARG A 873 38.72 46.50 -10.78
C ARG A 873 39.59 45.48 -10.03
N VAL A 874 40.75 45.93 -9.50
CA VAL A 874 41.68 45.09 -8.72
C VAL A 874 41.05 44.67 -7.40
N GLU A 875 40.44 45.61 -6.66
CA GLU A 875 39.77 45.32 -5.38
C GLU A 875 38.60 44.34 -5.56
N LEU A 876 37.84 44.47 -6.65
CA LEU A 876 36.75 43.53 -6.97
C LEU A 876 37.28 42.11 -7.24
N TYR A 877 38.36 41.98 -8.02
CA TYR A 877 38.97 40.68 -8.31
C TYR A 877 39.65 40.07 -7.08
N ASP A 878 40.28 40.87 -6.22
CA ASP A 878 40.85 40.39 -4.96
C ASP A 878 39.75 39.77 -4.09
N GLU A 879 38.60 40.42 -3.94
CA GLU A 879 37.46 39.85 -3.21
C GLU A 879 36.85 38.61 -3.88
N PHE A 880 36.84 38.54 -5.21
CA PHE A 880 36.41 37.34 -5.93
C PHE A 880 37.30 36.14 -5.58
N VAL A 881 38.62 36.34 -5.54
CA VAL A 881 39.57 35.31 -5.15
C VAL A 881 39.36 34.89 -3.69
N VAL A 882 39.17 35.85 -2.78
CA VAL A 882 38.86 35.55 -1.36
C VAL A 882 37.64 34.64 -1.25
N GLN A 883 36.51 35.02 -1.87
CA GLN A 883 35.29 34.20 -1.82
C GLN A 883 35.46 32.83 -2.49
N TRP A 884 36.22 32.74 -3.58
CA TRP A 884 36.49 31.46 -4.24
C TRP A 884 37.27 30.52 -3.30
N VAL A 885 38.30 31.02 -2.62
CA VAL A 885 39.10 30.23 -1.67
C VAL A 885 38.26 29.82 -0.45
N GLU A 886 37.44 30.71 0.11
CA GLU A 886 36.51 30.39 1.20
C GLU A 886 35.57 29.23 0.84
N ARG A 887 34.99 29.26 -0.36
CA ARG A 887 34.14 28.18 -0.88
C ARG A 887 34.90 26.89 -1.11
N GLY A 888 36.14 26.97 -1.57
CA GLY A 888 37.05 25.84 -1.70
C GLY A 888 37.28 25.17 -0.35
N GLN A 889 37.55 25.95 0.70
CA GLN A 889 37.78 25.45 2.04
C GLN A 889 36.54 24.73 2.60
N ILE A 890 35.35 25.29 2.41
CA ILE A 890 34.08 24.65 2.84
C ILE A 890 33.88 23.32 2.12
N ARG A 891 34.03 23.29 0.78
CA ARG A 891 33.89 22.04 0.00
C ARG A 891 34.87 20.96 0.45
N LEU A 892 36.13 21.31 0.70
CA LEU A 892 37.15 20.36 1.17
C LEU A 892 36.83 19.82 2.58
N ARG A 893 36.17 20.61 3.42
CA ARG A 893 35.72 20.17 4.76
C ARG A 893 34.61 19.13 4.66
N ASP A 894 33.70 19.30 3.70
CA ASP A 894 32.50 18.46 3.56
C ASP A 894 32.73 17.22 2.68
N MET A 895 33.90 17.11 2.03
CA MET A 895 34.28 15.95 1.21
C MET A 895 34.99 14.86 2.03
N GLU A 896 34.78 13.60 1.64
CA GLU A 896 35.60 12.48 2.13
C GLU A 896 36.99 12.50 1.50
N LEU A 897 37.91 13.23 2.13
CA LEU A 897 39.31 13.29 1.72
C LEU A 897 40.07 12.01 2.10
N ASN A 898 41.01 11.60 1.25
CA ASN A 898 41.96 10.53 1.57
C ASN A 898 42.92 10.97 2.72
N PRO A 899 43.63 10.05 3.37
CA PRO A 899 44.46 10.38 4.54
C PRO A 899 45.56 11.42 4.27
N ARG A 900 46.15 11.42 3.06
CA ARG A 900 47.20 12.38 2.67
C ARG A 900 46.62 13.79 2.54
N ASP A 901 45.49 13.90 1.85
CA ASP A 901 44.83 15.18 1.59
C ASP A 901 44.21 15.74 2.87
N LYS A 902 43.68 14.88 3.77
CA LYS A 902 43.25 15.29 5.13
C LYS A 902 44.39 15.93 5.92
N LYS A 903 45.59 15.33 5.87
CA LYS A 903 46.77 15.89 6.55
C LYS A 903 47.18 17.24 5.95
N ALA A 904 47.21 17.34 4.62
CA ALA A 904 47.53 18.59 3.92
C ALA A 904 46.51 19.70 4.22
N PHE A 905 45.22 19.38 4.16
CA PHE A 905 44.13 20.30 4.49
C PHE A 905 44.21 20.80 5.93
N LYS A 906 44.54 19.90 6.89
CA LYS A 906 44.75 20.28 8.28
C LYS A 906 45.95 21.24 8.43
N MET A 907 47.08 20.93 7.81
CA MET A 907 48.27 21.79 7.85
C MET A 907 47.99 23.18 7.29
N LEU A 908 47.33 23.27 6.12
CA LEU A 908 46.93 24.55 5.52
C LEU A 908 45.92 25.29 6.40
N SER A 909 45.02 24.58 7.06
CA SER A 909 44.06 25.20 7.99
C SER A 909 44.74 25.78 9.22
N ASP A 910 45.72 25.06 9.79
CA ASP A 910 46.49 25.49 10.96
C ASP A 910 47.37 26.72 10.66
N SER A 911 47.86 26.88 9.42
CA SER A 911 48.68 28.02 8.98
C SER A 911 47.89 29.21 8.41
N GLY A 912 46.56 29.11 8.31
CA GLY A 912 45.71 30.14 7.71
C GLY A 912 45.39 29.87 6.23
N PHE A 913 44.48 28.94 5.99
CA PHE A 913 44.15 28.39 4.66
C PHE A 913 43.97 29.44 3.57
N ASN A 914 43.17 30.47 3.85
CA ASN A 914 42.88 31.52 2.87
C ASN A 914 44.13 32.33 2.50
N GLN A 915 44.96 32.67 3.48
CA GLN A 915 46.17 33.47 3.27
C GLN A 915 47.19 32.69 2.44
N GLU A 916 47.43 31.43 2.79
CA GLU A 916 48.34 30.53 2.07
C GLU A 916 47.88 30.29 0.62
N CYS A 917 46.59 29.99 0.41
CA CYS A 917 46.07 29.79 -0.94
C CYS A 917 46.12 31.05 -1.80
N ILE A 918 45.78 32.22 -1.23
CA ILE A 918 45.84 33.49 -1.97
C ILE A 918 47.29 33.85 -2.31
N ALA A 919 48.22 33.68 -1.38
CA ALA A 919 49.65 33.90 -1.61
C ALA A 919 50.15 33.01 -2.76
N TYR A 920 49.86 31.71 -2.70
CA TYR A 920 50.21 30.77 -3.76
C TYR A 920 49.63 31.15 -5.12
N ILE A 921 48.34 31.50 -5.20
CA ILE A 921 47.70 31.90 -6.46
C ILE A 921 48.35 33.17 -7.03
N LYS A 922 48.67 34.16 -6.19
CA LYS A 922 49.33 35.39 -6.63
C LYS A 922 50.75 35.14 -7.12
N GLU A 923 51.53 34.33 -6.40
CA GLU A 923 52.87 33.93 -6.82
C GLU A 923 52.86 33.14 -8.13
N LEU A 924 51.92 32.20 -8.27
CA LEU A 924 51.74 31.42 -9.50
C LEU A 924 51.34 32.32 -10.68
N ALA A 925 50.39 33.23 -10.48
CA ALA A 925 49.97 34.16 -11.54
C ALA A 925 51.12 35.07 -11.99
N ALA A 926 51.92 35.59 -11.05
CA ALA A 926 53.12 36.37 -11.36
C ALA A 926 54.15 35.53 -12.15
N ALA A 927 54.42 34.30 -11.70
CA ALA A 927 55.33 33.39 -12.39
C ALA A 927 54.87 33.04 -13.82
N ILE A 928 53.56 32.85 -14.05
CA ILE A 928 53.01 32.61 -15.39
C ILE A 928 53.22 33.84 -16.26
N TYR A 929 52.89 35.02 -15.75
CA TYR A 929 53.03 36.29 -16.48
C TYR A 929 54.48 36.56 -16.89
N ASP A 930 55.42 36.40 -15.96
CA ASP A 930 56.85 36.61 -16.19
C ASP A 930 57.41 35.61 -17.22
N ASN A 931 57.06 34.32 -17.09
CA ASN A 931 57.53 33.28 -18.01
C ASN A 931 56.95 33.41 -19.42
N GLN A 932 55.80 34.07 -19.57
CA GLN A 932 55.14 34.24 -20.86
C GLN A 932 55.31 35.66 -21.43
N GLY A 933 56.28 36.43 -20.94
CA GLY A 933 56.64 37.72 -21.51
C GLY A 933 55.54 38.78 -21.41
N GLY A 934 54.66 38.66 -20.41
CA GLY A 934 53.53 39.55 -20.20
C GLY A 934 52.29 39.25 -21.04
N ASP A 935 52.28 38.14 -21.78
CA ASP A 935 51.11 37.65 -22.52
C ASP A 935 50.71 36.25 -22.01
N PRO A 936 49.97 36.16 -20.90
CA PRO A 936 49.61 34.89 -20.29
C PRO A 936 48.60 34.13 -21.18
N VAL A 937 49.11 33.29 -22.08
CA VAL A 937 48.38 32.33 -22.90
C VAL A 937 48.56 30.91 -22.33
N VAL A 938 47.47 30.33 -21.83
CA VAL A 938 47.43 28.92 -21.44
C VAL A 938 47.05 28.09 -22.66
N GLU A 939 48.03 27.71 -23.48
CA GLU A 939 47.86 26.72 -24.55
C GLU A 939 48.18 25.31 -24.01
N TYR A 940 47.16 24.46 -23.91
CA TYR A 940 47.38 23.04 -23.65
C TYR A 940 47.92 22.36 -24.91
N SER A 941 49.09 21.73 -24.81
CA SER A 941 49.69 20.96 -25.91
C SER A 941 50.17 19.61 -25.39
N GLU A 942 49.44 18.57 -25.76
CA GLU A 942 49.73 17.18 -25.38
C GLU A 942 51.18 16.77 -25.67
N ARG A 943 51.82 17.36 -26.70
CA ARG A 943 53.23 17.10 -27.05
C ARG A 943 54.25 17.83 -26.20
N ARG A 944 53.93 19.02 -25.65
CA ARG A 944 54.87 19.78 -24.79
C ARG A 944 54.74 19.36 -23.33
N ASP A 945 53.52 19.07 -22.88
CA ASP A 945 53.20 18.90 -21.46
C ASP A 945 53.33 17.45 -20.97
N GLN A 946 53.67 16.48 -21.84
CA GLN A 946 53.98 15.09 -21.45
C GLN A 946 55.39 14.89 -20.88
N LYS A 947 56.28 15.90 -20.92
CA LYS A 947 57.69 15.79 -20.50
C LYS A 947 58.05 16.60 -19.24
N THR A 948 57.07 17.21 -18.61
CA THR A 948 57.14 17.89 -17.30
C THR A 948 56.17 17.21 -16.36
#